data_AF-A0A3A4RU46-F1
#
_entry.id   AF-A0A3A4RU46-F1
#
_cell.length_a   1.000
_cell.length_b   1.000
_cell.length_c   1.000
_cell.angle_alpha   90.00
_cell.angle_beta   90.00
_cell.angle_gamma   90.00
#
_symmetry.space_group_name_H-M   'P 1'
#
loop_
_entity.id
_entity.type
_entity.pdbx_description
1 polymer ?
#
loop_
_entity_poly.entity_id
_entity_poly.type
_entity_poly.pdbx_seq_one_letter_code
_entity_poly.pdbx_strand_id
1 'polypeptide(L)'
;MNFQAEKFIFVIPAAAVLFLAALSGCAEKAGVKSNLAFEKWRLMAEENKGHSPSVQEPSASLSHIAAKREASVSGQKALPSKRITMKLQDTAIPTILRALARSVELNILINENIKGKTSVHVKDAGWDELFIGIIRSNGLAYVWEGDLLRVMTIEDMERDLKQAEQKRDLRLTEPMLTRIIPIRYADEKKLSENLMKFLSRDQKGNAIGSVLVDAHTKSLVIQALQSDLDKLASLAQQLDKPISQVLIEANIIETSRETARDLGIQWGGLVKRAGTTNQYLTSGANSSGALGNNLDSAISPTSGMAGNFPADLGNSGGLTIGYVAEKVGNRVLAVQLSALQSEGKLNILSSPSITTLDNQSAIIESGATVPYQTVSSNGDINIEWKDAVLRLEVEPHVIDDTSLRLAIKTRKDELDFSREVDGNPTIITKKAETAIFLFDGQTTVIGGLNKETKTDTESGIPLLMHIPYIGSFFKGTSQGDMMEDVLIFITPHILKKYPASQPEETKMPLPEDSVSGPKAGAEIIREAADEPLVPKEISVKQPVVLGKVAAEKHETLWEMVLSVYGEYRPEIMKEVMKINPHIKDPDWIGEGQIIYFPAVKMSKPLPERNAFWIQVEADDDLSQAYRKLQSYRKVLPDIRMVPYWSDQAGLKFAIILKEVFFAEEPAREKQGRLPESIRSGTQLISMGNHGMVFYADPFLSYE
;
A
#
# COMPACT_ATOMS: atom_id res chain seq x y z
N MET A 1 44.57 78.27 37.94
CA MET A 1 44.03 78.31 36.56
C MET A 1 43.07 77.14 36.39
N ASN A 2 41.81 77.46 36.19
CA ASN A 2 40.66 76.55 36.03
C ASN A 2 40.68 75.90 34.64
N PHE A 3 40.34 74.61 34.52
CA PHE A 3 39.14 74.11 33.83
C PHE A 3 39.13 72.57 33.77
N GLN A 4 38.17 71.99 34.50
CA GLN A 4 37.44 70.73 34.31
C GLN A 4 37.89 69.76 33.19
N ALA A 5 38.45 68.63 33.61
CA ALA A 5 38.57 67.41 32.82
C ALA A 5 37.57 66.37 33.37
N GLU A 6 36.33 66.44 32.89
CA GLU A 6 35.30 65.41 33.08
C GLU A 6 34.58 65.21 31.74
N LYS A 7 34.25 63.94 31.44
CA LYS A 7 33.46 63.42 30.28
C LYS A 7 34.24 63.08 29.00
N PHE A 8 34.97 61.97 29.04
CA PHE A 8 35.24 61.15 27.84
C PHE A 8 35.42 59.66 28.21
N ILE A 9 34.45 59.10 28.95
CA ILE A 9 34.34 57.65 29.18
C ILE A 9 32.84 57.34 29.15
N PHE A 10 32.25 57.05 27.99
CA PHE A 10 30.95 56.38 27.83
C PHE A 10 30.67 56.16 26.33
N VAL A 11 31.42 55.26 25.67
CA VAL A 11 31.10 54.76 24.31
C VAL A 11 31.16 53.22 24.25
N ILE A 12 31.35 52.53 25.37
CA ILE A 12 31.35 51.06 25.41
C ILE A 12 30.40 50.60 26.52
N PRO A 13 29.07 50.64 26.29
CA PRO A 13 28.27 49.50 26.72
C PRO A 13 27.06 49.16 25.82
N ALA A 14 26.96 49.68 24.59
CA ALA A 14 25.84 49.29 23.70
C ALA A 14 26.10 47.98 22.93
N ALA A 15 27.37 47.64 22.67
CA ALA A 15 27.73 46.43 21.92
C ALA A 15 27.75 45.14 22.78
N ALA A 16 27.88 45.27 24.11
CA ALA A 16 27.95 44.11 25.02
C ALA A 16 26.58 43.58 25.45
N VAL A 17 25.54 44.42 25.45
CA VAL A 17 24.17 44.03 25.82
C VAL A 17 23.46 43.28 24.68
N LEU A 18 23.85 43.54 23.43
CA LEU A 18 23.34 42.86 22.24
C LEU A 18 23.85 41.42 22.07
N PHE A 19 24.96 41.05 22.71
CA PHE A 19 25.52 39.69 22.62
C PHE A 19 24.91 38.71 23.65
N LEU A 20 24.26 39.22 24.70
CA LEU A 20 23.73 38.43 25.82
C LEU A 20 22.26 38.01 25.66
N ALA A 21 21.52 38.60 24.71
CA ALA A 21 20.12 38.24 24.43
C ALA A 21 19.95 37.10 23.41
N ALA A 22 21.05 36.58 22.85
CA ALA A 22 21.04 35.53 21.83
C ALA A 22 20.99 34.09 22.39
N LEU A 23 20.87 33.89 23.71
CA LEU A 23 21.00 32.57 24.34
C LEU A 23 19.77 32.03 25.10
N SER A 24 18.59 32.64 24.95
CA SER A 24 17.40 32.14 25.65
C SER A 24 16.14 32.32 24.83
N GLY A 25 15.72 31.26 24.13
CA GLY A 25 14.47 31.27 23.38
C GLY A 25 14.16 29.95 22.66
N CYS A 26 14.00 28.85 23.41
CA CYS A 26 13.30 27.67 22.90
C CYS A 26 11.87 27.68 23.43
N ALA A 27 10.91 28.02 22.57
CA ALA A 27 9.49 27.84 22.84
C ALA A 27 9.06 26.43 22.41
N GLU A 28 8.52 25.68 23.35
CA GLU A 28 8.06 24.29 23.20
C GLU A 28 6.75 24.24 22.37
N LYS A 29 6.75 23.46 21.28
CA LYS A 29 5.56 23.28 20.41
C LYS A 29 4.58 22.31 21.06
N ALA A 30 3.37 22.78 21.32
CA ALA A 30 2.25 21.94 21.76
C ALA A 30 1.83 20.98 20.63
N GLY A 31 2.02 19.68 20.86
CA GLY A 31 1.54 18.62 19.98
C GLY A 31 0.01 18.48 20.03
N VAL A 32 -0.60 18.48 18.85
CA VAL A 32 -2.04 18.27 18.63
C VAL A 32 -2.44 16.86 19.11
N LYS A 33 -3.41 16.79 20.02
CA LYS A 33 -4.01 15.53 20.49
C LYS A 33 -4.76 14.84 19.34
N SER A 34 -4.33 13.64 18.94
CA SER A 34 -5.10 12.78 18.06
C SER A 34 -6.27 12.15 18.82
N ASN A 35 -7.49 12.29 18.30
CA ASN A 35 -8.70 11.75 18.92
C ASN A 35 -8.69 10.21 18.91
N LEU A 36 -8.79 9.59 20.10
CA LEU A 36 -8.87 8.14 20.35
C LEU A 36 -9.95 7.40 19.54
N ALA A 37 -10.98 8.09 19.08
CA ALA A 37 -12.00 7.51 18.20
C ALA A 37 -11.39 7.05 16.86
N PHE A 38 -10.50 7.84 16.28
CA PHE A 38 -9.94 7.58 14.94
C PHE A 38 -9.03 6.34 14.92
N GLU A 39 -8.27 6.12 16.01
CA GLU A 39 -7.44 4.92 16.16
C GLU A 39 -8.29 3.65 16.30
N LYS A 40 -9.41 3.72 17.02
CA LYS A 40 -10.34 2.59 17.18
C LYS A 40 -10.91 2.13 15.84
N TRP A 41 -11.35 3.06 15.00
CA TRP A 41 -11.89 2.73 13.66
C TRP A 41 -10.81 2.29 12.69
N ARG A 42 -9.58 2.84 12.78
CA ARG A 42 -8.44 2.38 11.97
C ARG A 42 -8.05 0.94 12.32
N LEU A 43 -7.99 0.61 13.61
CA LEU A 43 -7.72 -0.75 14.08
C LEU A 43 -8.83 -1.71 13.65
N MET A 44 -10.10 -1.30 13.74
CA MET A 44 -11.22 -2.10 13.23
C MET A 44 -11.17 -2.29 11.70
N ALA A 45 -10.69 -1.31 10.93
CA ALA A 45 -10.51 -1.46 9.49
C ALA A 45 -9.33 -2.38 9.14
N GLU A 46 -8.25 -2.35 9.92
CA GLU A 46 -7.11 -3.27 9.78
C GLU A 46 -7.49 -4.71 10.17
N GLU A 47 -8.30 -4.91 11.21
CA GLU A 47 -8.81 -6.23 11.63
C GLU A 47 -9.82 -6.82 10.64
N ASN A 48 -10.54 -5.98 9.89
CA ASN A 48 -11.57 -6.40 8.92
C ASN A 48 -11.17 -6.14 7.46
N LYS A 49 -9.90 -6.36 7.09
CA LYS A 49 -9.51 -6.41 5.67
C LYS A 49 -10.26 -7.57 5.00
N GLY A 50 -11.01 -7.28 3.94
CA GLY A 50 -11.85 -8.26 3.24
C GLY A 50 -11.07 -9.49 2.75
N HIS A 51 -11.78 -10.56 2.42
CA HIS A 51 -11.18 -11.79 1.90
C HIS A 51 -11.65 -12.09 0.48
N SER A 52 -10.77 -12.71 -0.31
CA SER A 52 -11.17 -13.24 -1.62
C SER A 52 -12.01 -14.51 -1.45
N PRO A 53 -13.00 -14.76 -2.32
CA PRO A 53 -13.78 -16.00 -2.30
C PRO A 53 -12.91 -17.23 -2.67
N SER A 54 -13.12 -18.37 -2.00
CA SER A 54 -12.44 -19.64 -2.33
C SER A 54 -13.17 -20.46 -3.39
N VAL A 55 -12.40 -21.27 -4.14
CA VAL A 55 -12.93 -22.29 -5.05
C VAL A 55 -13.58 -23.42 -4.23
N GLN A 56 -14.86 -23.70 -4.48
CA GLN A 56 -15.47 -24.97 -4.10
C GLN A 56 -15.28 -25.96 -5.25
N GLU A 57 -14.59 -27.08 -5.01
CA GLU A 57 -14.43 -28.11 -6.03
C GLU A 57 -15.78 -28.78 -6.36
N PRO A 58 -16.19 -28.84 -7.63
CA PRO A 58 -17.33 -29.64 -8.06
C PRO A 58 -17.03 -31.15 -7.91
N SER A 59 -18.01 -31.92 -7.46
CA SER A 59 -17.94 -33.37 -7.31
C SER A 59 -17.38 -34.09 -8.56
N ALA A 60 -16.44 -35.01 -8.31
CA ALA A 60 -15.51 -35.65 -9.24
C ALA A 60 -16.09 -36.60 -10.32
N SER A 61 -17.25 -36.33 -10.93
CA SER A 61 -17.88 -37.26 -11.89
C SER A 61 -17.73 -36.90 -13.38
N LEU A 62 -17.26 -35.68 -13.73
CA LEU A 62 -17.27 -35.21 -15.13
C LEU A 62 -15.90 -35.20 -15.82
N SER A 63 -14.79 -35.21 -15.07
CA SER A 63 -13.42 -35.11 -15.61
C SER A 63 -12.98 -36.37 -16.38
N HIS A 64 -13.55 -37.53 -16.10
CA HIS A 64 -13.21 -38.78 -16.78
C HIS A 64 -13.82 -38.93 -18.19
N ILE A 65 -14.77 -38.07 -18.57
CA ILE A 65 -15.43 -38.16 -19.89
C ILE A 65 -14.69 -37.33 -20.96
N ALA A 66 -14.04 -36.23 -20.55
CA ALA A 66 -13.30 -35.35 -21.46
C ALA A 66 -11.97 -35.96 -21.94
N ALA A 67 -11.21 -36.59 -21.03
CA ALA A 67 -9.85 -37.07 -21.34
C ALA A 67 -9.79 -38.28 -22.29
N LYS A 68 -10.91 -38.94 -22.60
CA LYS A 68 -10.94 -40.13 -23.49
C LYS A 68 -11.30 -39.81 -24.95
N ARG A 69 -11.65 -38.55 -25.28
CA ARG A 69 -12.14 -38.19 -26.64
C ARG A 69 -11.19 -37.32 -27.48
N GLU A 70 -10.07 -36.85 -26.94
CA GLU A 70 -9.15 -35.96 -27.66
C GLU A 70 -8.05 -36.67 -28.49
N ALA A 71 -8.02 -38.00 -28.52
CA ALA A 71 -6.97 -38.75 -29.22
C ALA A 71 -7.27 -39.14 -30.69
N SER A 72 -8.33 -38.62 -31.32
CA SER A 72 -8.67 -39.04 -32.69
C SER A 72 -9.20 -37.92 -33.57
N VAL A 73 -8.40 -36.88 -33.82
CA VAL A 73 -8.66 -35.96 -34.93
C VAL A 73 -7.38 -35.67 -35.71
N SER A 74 -7.38 -36.14 -36.95
CA SER A 74 -6.66 -35.60 -38.10
C SER A 74 -5.13 -35.76 -38.16
N GLY A 75 -4.71 -36.86 -38.78
CA GLY A 75 -3.49 -36.91 -39.59
C GLY A 75 -3.72 -37.85 -40.77
N GLN A 76 -3.75 -37.33 -42.01
CA GLN A 76 -3.74 -38.19 -43.20
C GLN A 76 -2.42 -38.99 -43.19
N LYS A 77 -2.50 -40.29 -42.91
CA LYS A 77 -1.35 -41.20 -42.91
C LYS A 77 -0.72 -41.20 -44.30
N ALA A 78 0.58 -40.93 -44.40
CA ALA A 78 1.28 -40.89 -45.69
C ALA A 78 1.32 -42.29 -46.34
N LEU A 79 1.21 -42.34 -47.67
CA LEU A 79 1.34 -43.59 -48.42
C LEU A 79 2.81 -44.08 -48.40
N PRO A 80 3.07 -45.40 -48.40
CA PRO A 80 4.43 -45.95 -48.44
C PRO A 80 5.16 -45.63 -49.74
N SER A 81 6.46 -45.31 -49.67
CA SER A 81 7.32 -44.98 -50.82
C SER A 81 8.28 -46.11 -51.24
N LYS A 82 7.95 -47.38 -50.90
CA LYS A 82 8.81 -48.54 -51.20
C LYS A 82 8.96 -48.75 -52.71
N ARG A 83 10.17 -49.07 -53.18
CA ARG A 83 10.42 -49.37 -54.60
C ARG A 83 9.87 -50.73 -54.98
N ILE A 84 9.14 -50.81 -56.09
CA ILE A 84 8.50 -52.04 -56.56
C ILE A 84 8.70 -52.25 -58.07
N THR A 85 8.78 -53.53 -58.45
CA THR A 85 8.86 -53.97 -59.85
C THR A 85 7.75 -55.00 -60.07
N MET A 86 6.91 -54.78 -61.08
CA MET A 86 5.74 -55.61 -61.34
C MET A 86 5.40 -55.63 -62.82
N LYS A 87 5.07 -56.81 -63.33
CA LYS A 87 4.61 -57.01 -64.71
C LYS A 87 3.29 -57.79 -64.67
N LEU A 88 2.20 -57.09 -64.93
CA LEU A 88 0.85 -57.63 -64.99
C LEU A 88 0.23 -57.21 -66.32
N GLN A 89 -0.42 -58.15 -66.99
CA GLN A 89 -1.08 -57.94 -68.27
C GLN A 89 -2.54 -58.34 -68.14
N ASP A 90 -3.44 -57.52 -68.65
CA ASP A 90 -4.90 -57.73 -68.63
C ASP A 90 -5.44 -58.19 -67.26
N THR A 91 -4.95 -57.60 -66.18
CA THR A 91 -5.27 -58.04 -64.81
C THR A 91 -6.37 -57.16 -64.21
N ALA A 92 -7.30 -57.77 -63.47
CA ALA A 92 -8.35 -57.04 -62.77
C ALA A 92 -7.76 -56.10 -61.71
N ILE A 93 -8.23 -54.85 -61.66
CA ILE A 93 -7.73 -53.82 -60.74
C ILE A 93 -7.74 -54.26 -59.27
N PRO A 94 -8.79 -54.92 -58.73
CA PRO A 94 -8.79 -55.41 -57.35
C PRO A 94 -7.62 -56.36 -57.05
N THR A 95 -7.21 -57.17 -58.02
CA THR A 95 -6.09 -58.10 -57.88
C THR A 95 -4.76 -57.36 -57.81
N ILE A 96 -4.60 -56.31 -58.62
CA ILE A 96 -3.41 -55.45 -58.61
C ILE A 96 -3.31 -54.69 -57.27
N LEU A 97 -4.41 -54.10 -56.80
CA LEU A 97 -4.45 -53.37 -55.53
C LEU A 97 -4.17 -54.28 -54.32
N ARG A 98 -4.68 -55.53 -54.31
CA ARG A 98 -4.32 -56.51 -53.27
C ARG A 98 -2.86 -56.92 -53.32
N ALA A 99 -2.29 -57.10 -54.52
CA ALA A 99 -0.88 -57.40 -54.69
C ALA A 99 0.01 -56.26 -54.18
N LEU A 100 -0.37 -55.01 -54.49
CA LEU A 100 0.30 -53.82 -53.97
C LEU A 100 0.22 -53.75 -52.44
N ALA A 101 -0.97 -53.90 -51.86
CA ALA A 101 -1.16 -53.85 -50.41
C ALA A 101 -0.35 -54.93 -49.68
N ARG A 102 -0.28 -56.16 -50.21
CA ARG A 102 0.54 -57.24 -49.66
C ARG A 102 2.04 -56.94 -49.67
N SER A 103 2.55 -56.19 -50.66
CA SER A 103 3.98 -55.88 -50.76
C SER A 103 4.51 -54.95 -49.65
N VAL A 104 3.61 -54.22 -49.00
CA VAL A 104 3.86 -53.22 -47.94
C VAL A 104 3.05 -53.50 -46.66
N GLU A 105 2.47 -54.70 -46.54
CA GLU A 105 1.69 -55.15 -45.38
C GLU A 105 0.56 -54.19 -44.97
N LEU A 106 -0.10 -53.57 -45.95
CA LEU A 106 -1.23 -52.66 -45.71
C LEU A 106 -2.56 -53.42 -45.71
N ASN A 107 -3.41 -53.08 -44.74
CA ASN A 107 -4.81 -53.49 -44.73
C ASN A 107 -5.58 -52.67 -45.78
N ILE A 108 -6.15 -53.32 -46.79
CA ILE A 108 -6.92 -52.66 -47.86
C ILE A 108 -8.36 -53.19 -47.92
N LEU A 109 -9.33 -52.29 -48.01
CA LEU A 109 -10.73 -52.60 -48.29
C LEU A 109 -11.06 -52.15 -49.71
N ILE A 110 -11.50 -53.07 -50.55
CA ILE A 110 -11.81 -52.82 -51.96
C ILE A 110 -13.28 -53.14 -52.17
N ASN A 111 -14.07 -52.13 -52.55
CA ASN A 111 -15.50 -52.33 -52.84
C ASN A 111 -15.70 -53.18 -54.11
N GLU A 112 -16.75 -54.00 -54.13
CA GLU A 112 -17.07 -54.91 -55.25
C GLU A 112 -17.46 -54.19 -56.55
N ASN A 113 -17.77 -52.88 -56.46
CA ASN A 113 -18.16 -52.05 -57.59
C ASN A 113 -16.98 -51.63 -58.50
N ILE A 114 -15.73 -51.95 -58.13
CA ILE A 114 -14.54 -51.57 -58.90
C ILE A 114 -14.37 -52.51 -60.10
N LYS A 115 -14.81 -52.03 -61.27
CA LYS A 115 -14.73 -52.74 -62.55
C LYS A 115 -13.60 -52.18 -63.42
N GLY A 116 -12.88 -53.05 -64.11
CA GLY A 116 -11.83 -52.67 -65.03
C GLY A 116 -10.64 -53.64 -65.00
N LYS A 117 -9.94 -53.71 -66.12
CA LYS A 117 -8.67 -54.41 -66.24
C LYS A 117 -7.62 -53.42 -66.70
N THR A 118 -6.42 -53.54 -66.16
CA THR A 118 -5.30 -52.71 -66.58
C THR A 118 -4.04 -53.55 -66.72
N SER A 119 -3.12 -53.08 -67.55
CA SER A 119 -1.81 -53.68 -67.73
C SER A 119 -0.77 -52.75 -67.13
N VAL A 120 0.05 -53.28 -66.23
CA VAL A 120 1.04 -52.52 -65.48
C VAL A 120 2.39 -53.17 -65.73
N HIS A 121 3.29 -52.43 -66.37
CA HIS A 121 4.69 -52.83 -66.51
C HIS A 121 5.58 -51.77 -65.90
N VAL A 122 6.12 -52.05 -64.73
CA VAL A 122 6.85 -51.09 -63.91
C VAL A 122 8.13 -51.72 -63.41
N LYS A 123 9.23 -50.99 -63.54
CA LYS A 123 10.57 -51.37 -63.07
C LYS A 123 11.08 -50.25 -62.17
N ASP A 124 11.32 -50.59 -60.90
CA ASP A 124 11.89 -49.70 -59.88
C ASP A 124 11.14 -48.37 -59.63
N ALA A 125 9.80 -48.39 -59.62
CA ALA A 125 8.99 -47.20 -59.29
C ALA A 125 8.59 -47.14 -57.81
N GLY A 126 8.25 -45.94 -57.33
CA GLY A 126 7.66 -45.74 -56.00
C GLY A 126 6.28 -46.39 -55.89
N TRP A 127 6.01 -47.06 -54.77
CA TRP A 127 4.74 -47.72 -54.51
C TRP A 127 3.57 -46.72 -54.50
N ASP A 128 3.76 -45.56 -53.89
CA ASP A 128 2.82 -44.45 -53.83
C ASP A 128 2.50 -43.88 -55.22
N GLU A 129 3.52 -43.63 -56.04
CA GLU A 129 3.36 -43.17 -57.43
C GLU A 129 2.55 -44.17 -58.25
N LEU A 130 2.86 -45.46 -58.13
CA LEU A 130 2.15 -46.51 -58.85
C LEU A 130 0.71 -46.67 -58.36
N PHE A 131 0.51 -46.67 -57.04
CA PHE A 131 -0.82 -46.76 -56.44
C PHE A 131 -1.69 -45.57 -56.85
N ILE A 132 -1.20 -44.33 -56.70
CA ILE A 132 -1.91 -43.12 -57.12
C ILE A 132 -2.18 -43.14 -58.62
N GLY A 133 -1.22 -43.59 -59.44
CA GLY A 133 -1.37 -43.72 -60.88
C GLY A 133 -2.50 -44.67 -61.28
N ILE A 134 -2.59 -45.84 -60.63
CA ILE A 134 -3.67 -46.82 -60.86
C ILE A 134 -5.01 -46.27 -60.39
N ILE A 135 -5.06 -45.62 -59.22
CA ILE A 135 -6.27 -45.04 -58.66
C ILE A 135 -6.82 -43.92 -59.57
N ARG A 136 -5.98 -42.96 -59.94
CA ARG A 136 -6.38 -41.81 -60.78
C ARG A 136 -6.78 -42.21 -62.20
N SER A 137 -6.04 -43.12 -62.83
CA SER A 137 -6.33 -43.55 -64.21
C SER A 137 -7.65 -44.31 -64.36
N ASN A 138 -8.18 -44.87 -63.26
CA ASN A 138 -9.42 -45.63 -63.26
C ASN A 138 -10.57 -44.93 -62.51
N GLY A 139 -10.43 -43.62 -62.21
CA GLY A 139 -11.48 -42.85 -61.55
C GLY A 139 -11.84 -43.35 -60.14
N LEU A 140 -10.84 -43.89 -59.43
CA LEU A 140 -11.00 -44.36 -58.05
C LEU A 140 -10.52 -43.28 -57.06
N ALA A 141 -10.99 -43.39 -55.83
CA ALA A 141 -10.55 -42.59 -54.69
C ALA A 141 -10.12 -43.52 -53.55
N TYR A 142 -9.29 -43.01 -52.65
CA TYR A 142 -8.92 -43.73 -51.44
C TYR A 142 -9.12 -42.83 -50.21
N VAL A 143 -9.54 -43.44 -49.11
CA VAL A 143 -9.70 -42.78 -47.82
C VAL A 143 -9.12 -43.68 -46.73
N TRP A 144 -8.43 -43.08 -45.77
CA TRP A 144 -7.98 -43.78 -44.57
C TRP A 144 -9.12 -43.84 -43.55
N GLU A 145 -9.51 -45.06 -43.16
CA GLU A 145 -10.41 -45.32 -42.04
C GLU A 145 -9.60 -46.01 -40.94
N GLY A 146 -8.96 -45.21 -40.07
CA GLY A 146 -8.03 -45.72 -39.08
C GLY A 146 -6.78 -46.32 -39.72
N ASP A 147 -6.58 -47.64 -39.56
CA ASP A 147 -5.46 -48.38 -40.15
C ASP A 147 -5.81 -49.10 -41.47
N LEU A 148 -7.07 -48.98 -41.91
CA LEU A 148 -7.57 -49.60 -43.13
C LEU A 148 -7.59 -48.59 -44.28
N LEU A 149 -6.95 -48.93 -45.40
CA LEU A 149 -6.99 -48.14 -46.63
C LEU A 149 -8.21 -48.56 -47.45
N ARG A 150 -9.26 -47.75 -47.48
CA ARG A 150 -10.47 -48.04 -48.26
C ARG A 150 -10.34 -47.43 -49.65
N VAL A 151 -10.45 -48.26 -50.68
CA VAL A 151 -10.47 -47.85 -52.08
C VAL A 151 -11.90 -48.01 -52.62
N MET A 152 -12.42 -46.93 -53.19
CA MET A 152 -13.80 -46.83 -53.66
C MET A 152 -13.85 -46.06 -54.99
N THR A 153 -14.98 -46.12 -55.69
CA THR A 153 -15.20 -45.26 -56.86
C THR A 153 -15.52 -43.83 -56.41
N ILE A 154 -15.37 -42.85 -57.31
CA ILE A 154 -15.79 -41.47 -57.03
C ILE A 154 -17.29 -41.42 -56.69
N GLU A 155 -18.12 -42.24 -57.35
CA GLU A 155 -19.55 -42.34 -57.09
C GLU A 155 -19.88 -42.86 -55.68
N ASP A 156 -19.14 -43.87 -55.20
CA ASP A 156 -19.28 -44.38 -53.84
C ASP A 156 -18.84 -43.32 -52.81
N MET A 157 -17.78 -42.55 -53.10
CA MET A 157 -17.34 -41.45 -52.24
C MET A 157 -18.38 -40.32 -52.16
N GLU A 158 -19.00 -39.95 -53.29
CA GLU A 158 -20.09 -38.97 -53.30
C GLU A 158 -21.31 -39.45 -52.51
N ARG A 159 -21.63 -40.75 -52.54
CA ARG A 159 -22.69 -41.32 -51.72
C ARG A 159 -22.34 -41.28 -50.24
N ASP A 160 -21.12 -41.62 -49.86
CA ASP A 160 -20.66 -41.54 -48.46
C ASP A 160 -20.68 -40.08 -47.96
N LEU A 161 -20.28 -39.11 -48.79
CA LEU A 161 -20.38 -37.69 -48.48
C LEU A 161 -21.85 -37.25 -48.30
N LYS A 162 -22.75 -37.63 -49.21
CA LYS A 162 -24.19 -37.35 -49.08
C LYS A 162 -24.79 -38.00 -47.84
N GLN A 163 -24.39 -39.22 -47.50
CA GLN A 163 -24.81 -39.89 -46.27
C GLN A 163 -24.25 -39.20 -45.02
N ALA A 164 -23.02 -38.70 -45.08
CA ALA A 164 -22.41 -37.94 -43.99
C ALA A 164 -23.08 -36.56 -43.81
N GLU A 165 -23.47 -35.91 -44.90
CA GLU A 165 -24.30 -34.69 -44.91
C GLU A 165 -25.67 -34.98 -44.31
N GLN A 166 -26.36 -36.02 -44.77
CA GLN A 166 -27.64 -36.45 -44.20
C GLN A 166 -27.52 -36.77 -42.70
N LYS A 167 -26.44 -37.43 -42.28
CA LYS A 167 -26.17 -37.69 -40.85
C LYS A 167 -25.91 -36.41 -40.07
N ARG A 168 -25.30 -35.38 -40.68
CA ARG A 168 -25.16 -34.06 -40.06
C ARG A 168 -26.52 -33.37 -39.95
N ASP A 169 -27.33 -33.40 -41.01
CA ASP A 169 -28.67 -32.81 -41.02
C ASP A 169 -29.59 -33.50 -40.00
N LEU A 170 -29.51 -34.83 -39.88
CA LEU A 170 -30.20 -35.63 -38.86
C LEU A 170 -29.78 -35.27 -37.42
N ARG A 171 -28.51 -34.89 -37.21
CA ARG A 171 -28.05 -34.41 -35.89
C ARG A 171 -28.62 -33.03 -35.56
N LEU A 172 -28.85 -32.19 -36.56
CA LEU A 172 -29.45 -30.87 -36.37
C LEU A 172 -30.97 -30.94 -36.12
N THR A 173 -31.62 -32.07 -36.44
CA THR A 173 -33.06 -32.30 -36.17
C THR A 173 -33.33 -33.02 -34.84
N GLU A 174 -32.29 -33.30 -34.05
CA GLU A 174 -32.46 -33.81 -32.69
C GLU A 174 -33.28 -32.81 -31.84
N PRO A 175 -34.13 -33.30 -30.92
CA PRO A 175 -34.92 -32.41 -30.07
C PRO A 175 -34.00 -31.58 -29.18
N MET A 176 -34.27 -30.28 -29.11
CA MET A 176 -33.58 -29.39 -28.18
C MET A 176 -33.96 -29.75 -26.74
N LEU A 177 -32.94 -29.84 -25.89
CA LEU A 177 -33.12 -30.08 -24.47
C LEU A 177 -32.86 -28.79 -23.70
N THR A 178 -33.51 -28.65 -22.56
CA THR A 178 -33.32 -27.51 -21.66
C THR A 178 -32.52 -27.95 -20.45
N ARG A 179 -31.47 -27.20 -20.13
CA ARG A 179 -30.65 -27.39 -18.91
C ARG A 179 -30.49 -26.06 -18.20
N ILE A 180 -30.71 -26.08 -16.89
CA ILE A 180 -30.53 -24.92 -16.01
C ILE A 180 -29.14 -25.05 -15.37
N ILE A 181 -28.32 -24.01 -15.49
CA ILE A 181 -26.98 -23.94 -14.92
C ILE A 181 -26.92 -22.77 -13.94
N PRO A 182 -26.72 -23.02 -12.63
CA PRO A 182 -26.57 -21.95 -11.65
C PRO A 182 -25.20 -21.26 -11.82
N ILE A 183 -25.18 -19.93 -11.75
CA ILE A 183 -23.96 -19.10 -11.76
C ILE A 183 -23.67 -18.63 -10.34
N ARG A 184 -22.40 -18.66 -9.94
CA ARG A 184 -21.97 -18.29 -8.58
C ARG A 184 -21.18 -16.98 -8.53
N TYR A 185 -20.28 -16.75 -9.48
CA TYR A 185 -19.31 -15.65 -9.43
C TYR A 185 -19.37 -14.74 -10.64
N ALA A 186 -19.52 -15.30 -11.84
CA ALA A 186 -19.48 -14.52 -13.09
C ALA A 186 -20.74 -13.66 -13.30
N ASP A 187 -20.59 -12.60 -14.09
CA ASP A 187 -21.73 -11.79 -14.54
C ASP A 187 -22.59 -12.57 -15.54
N GLU A 188 -23.88 -12.72 -15.23
CA GLU A 188 -24.80 -13.56 -16.00
C GLU A 188 -25.03 -13.07 -17.44
N LYS A 189 -25.01 -11.75 -17.67
CA LYS A 189 -25.23 -11.17 -18.99
C LYS A 189 -24.01 -11.41 -19.87
N LYS A 190 -22.81 -11.06 -19.40
CA LYS A 190 -21.56 -11.27 -20.13
C LYS A 190 -21.32 -12.75 -20.43
N LEU A 191 -21.63 -13.63 -19.48
CA LEU A 191 -21.50 -15.08 -19.68
C LEU A 191 -22.48 -15.57 -20.75
N SER A 192 -23.75 -15.14 -20.71
CA SER A 192 -24.74 -15.56 -21.72
C SER A 192 -24.36 -15.14 -23.14
N GLU A 193 -23.87 -13.91 -23.33
CA GLU A 193 -23.42 -13.39 -24.63
C GLU A 193 -22.23 -14.18 -25.18
N ASN A 194 -21.31 -14.58 -24.31
CA ASN A 194 -20.16 -15.40 -24.70
C ASN A 194 -20.60 -16.82 -25.08
N LEU A 195 -21.51 -17.43 -24.32
CA LEU A 195 -21.99 -18.78 -24.56
C LEU A 195 -22.85 -18.89 -25.83
N MET A 196 -23.65 -17.87 -26.16
CA MET A 196 -24.44 -17.84 -27.41
C MET A 196 -23.58 -17.99 -28.67
N LYS A 197 -22.32 -17.53 -28.64
CA LYS A 197 -21.40 -17.63 -29.78
C LYS A 197 -20.95 -19.07 -30.07
N PHE A 198 -21.07 -19.97 -29.10
CA PHE A 198 -20.67 -21.38 -29.22
C PHE A 198 -21.81 -22.33 -29.58
N LEU A 199 -23.04 -21.82 -29.75
CA LEU A 199 -24.17 -22.62 -30.23
C LEU A 199 -23.97 -23.05 -31.68
N SER A 200 -24.38 -24.28 -32.02
CA SER A 200 -24.43 -24.76 -33.39
C SER A 200 -25.33 -23.87 -34.24
N ARG A 201 -24.98 -23.70 -35.51
CA ARG A 201 -25.73 -22.87 -36.46
C ARG A 201 -26.38 -23.75 -37.53
N ASP A 202 -27.59 -23.38 -37.91
CA ASP A 202 -28.31 -23.97 -39.04
C ASP A 202 -27.66 -23.55 -40.38
N GLN A 203 -28.05 -24.19 -41.47
CA GLN A 203 -27.65 -23.89 -42.86
C GLN A 203 -27.91 -22.41 -43.24
N LYS A 204 -28.81 -21.73 -42.52
CA LYS A 204 -29.13 -20.29 -42.67
C LYS A 204 -28.29 -19.36 -41.78
N GLY A 205 -27.36 -19.90 -40.99
CA GLY A 205 -26.47 -19.15 -40.10
C GLY A 205 -27.09 -18.76 -38.74
N ASN A 206 -28.35 -19.13 -38.49
CA ASN A 206 -29.05 -18.89 -37.23
C ASN A 206 -28.58 -19.88 -36.15
N ALA A 207 -28.43 -19.42 -34.91
CA ALA A 207 -28.13 -20.30 -33.78
C ALA A 207 -29.30 -21.26 -33.52
N ILE A 208 -28.98 -22.55 -33.35
CA ILE A 208 -29.93 -23.59 -32.99
C ILE A 208 -29.95 -23.67 -31.47
N GLY A 209 -30.92 -22.96 -30.89
CA GLY A 209 -31.09 -22.86 -29.45
C GLY A 209 -31.08 -21.44 -28.95
N SER A 210 -31.26 -21.29 -27.64
CA SER A 210 -31.27 -20.02 -26.95
C SER A 210 -30.64 -20.15 -25.57
N VAL A 211 -30.04 -19.06 -25.11
CA VAL A 211 -29.55 -18.91 -23.74
C VAL A 211 -30.36 -17.79 -23.12
N LEU A 212 -31.12 -18.10 -22.07
CA LEU A 212 -31.88 -17.13 -21.31
C LEU A 212 -31.24 -16.93 -19.95
N VAL A 213 -31.25 -15.69 -19.48
CA VAL A 213 -30.73 -15.30 -18.17
C VAL A 213 -31.90 -15.12 -17.23
N ASP A 214 -31.93 -15.88 -16.14
CA ASP A 214 -32.80 -15.61 -15.01
C ASP A 214 -32.00 -14.83 -13.94
N ALA A 215 -32.26 -13.53 -13.87
CA ALA A 215 -31.59 -12.63 -12.93
C ALA A 215 -32.02 -12.86 -11.47
N HIS A 216 -33.22 -13.41 -11.23
CA HIS A 216 -33.72 -13.66 -9.88
C HIS A 216 -33.02 -14.86 -9.24
N THR A 217 -32.87 -15.95 -10.01
CA THR A 217 -32.23 -17.19 -9.55
C THR A 217 -30.74 -17.29 -9.88
N LYS A 218 -30.15 -16.23 -10.48
CA LYS A 218 -28.75 -16.18 -10.94
C LYS A 218 -28.36 -17.45 -11.72
N SER A 219 -29.20 -17.81 -12.68
CA SER A 219 -29.07 -19.06 -13.43
C SER A 219 -29.21 -18.82 -14.93
N LEU A 220 -28.52 -19.62 -15.73
CA LEU A 220 -28.69 -19.67 -17.17
C LEU A 220 -29.61 -20.83 -17.54
N VAL A 221 -30.67 -20.51 -18.29
CA VAL A 221 -31.55 -21.50 -18.90
C VAL A 221 -31.10 -21.67 -20.35
N ILE A 222 -30.42 -22.78 -20.63
CA ILE A 222 -29.88 -23.08 -21.96
C ILE A 222 -30.81 -24.09 -22.63
N GLN A 223 -31.33 -23.75 -23.80
CA GLN A 223 -32.06 -24.66 -24.67
C GLN A 223 -31.21 -24.92 -25.93
N ALA A 224 -30.69 -26.13 -26.09
CA ALA A 224 -29.80 -26.47 -27.20
C ALA A 224 -29.77 -27.99 -27.47
N LEU A 225 -29.03 -28.40 -28.51
CA LEU A 225 -28.72 -29.81 -28.79
C LEU A 225 -27.90 -30.43 -27.65
N GLN A 226 -28.04 -31.73 -27.39
CA GLN A 226 -27.34 -32.43 -26.30
C GLN A 226 -25.81 -32.23 -26.36
N SER A 227 -25.22 -32.29 -27.56
CA SER A 227 -23.78 -32.08 -27.74
C SER A 227 -23.32 -30.67 -27.37
N ASP A 228 -24.18 -29.67 -27.56
CA ASP A 228 -23.86 -28.28 -27.25
C ASP A 228 -24.10 -27.99 -25.77
N LEU A 229 -25.13 -28.58 -25.17
CA LEU A 229 -25.35 -28.49 -23.72
C LEU A 229 -24.17 -29.03 -22.91
N ASP A 230 -23.56 -30.14 -23.33
CA ASP A 230 -22.41 -30.70 -22.62
C ASP A 230 -21.15 -29.82 -22.78
N LYS A 231 -20.93 -29.25 -23.97
CA LYS A 231 -19.84 -28.28 -24.21
C LYS A 231 -20.05 -27.00 -23.40
N LEU A 232 -21.23 -26.39 -23.50
CA LEU A 232 -21.57 -25.15 -22.81
C LEU A 232 -21.55 -25.33 -21.29
N ALA A 233 -21.99 -26.47 -20.77
CA ALA A 233 -21.91 -26.76 -19.33
C ALA A 233 -20.46 -26.83 -18.85
N SER A 234 -19.58 -27.53 -19.58
CA SER A 234 -18.16 -27.59 -19.24
C SER A 234 -17.48 -26.22 -19.33
N LEU A 235 -17.83 -25.41 -20.33
CA LEU A 235 -17.30 -24.06 -20.51
C LEU A 235 -17.79 -23.10 -19.42
N ALA A 236 -19.08 -23.15 -19.08
CA ALA A 236 -19.66 -22.34 -18.01
C ALA A 236 -18.97 -22.62 -16.66
N GLN A 237 -18.69 -23.90 -16.34
CA GLN A 237 -17.95 -24.26 -15.12
C GLN A 237 -16.50 -23.77 -15.13
N GLN A 238 -15.84 -23.71 -16.29
CA GLN A 238 -14.47 -23.20 -16.39
C GLN A 238 -14.39 -21.67 -16.30
N LEU A 239 -15.44 -20.97 -16.72
CA LEU A 239 -15.52 -19.51 -16.71
C LEU A 239 -16.05 -18.96 -15.37
N ASP A 240 -16.95 -19.68 -14.69
CA ASP A 240 -17.52 -19.29 -13.40
C ASP A 240 -16.55 -19.55 -12.24
N LYS A 241 -15.46 -18.77 -12.20
CA LYS A 241 -14.42 -18.83 -11.17
C LYS A 241 -14.48 -17.62 -10.24
N PRO A 242 -14.08 -17.78 -8.96
CA PRO A 242 -13.95 -16.65 -8.05
C PRO A 242 -12.89 -15.67 -8.54
N ILE A 243 -13.24 -14.39 -8.52
CA ILE A 243 -12.35 -13.27 -8.83
C ILE A 243 -11.65 -12.79 -7.56
N SER A 244 -10.36 -12.44 -7.68
CA SER A 244 -9.56 -11.94 -6.56
C SER A 244 -9.97 -10.51 -6.19
N GLN A 245 -9.88 -10.18 -4.90
CA GLN A 245 -9.99 -8.82 -4.41
C GLN A 245 -8.60 -8.23 -4.16
N VAL A 246 -8.45 -6.94 -4.45
CA VAL A 246 -7.21 -6.19 -4.27
C VAL A 246 -7.49 -4.97 -3.41
N LEU A 247 -6.71 -4.82 -2.34
CA LEU A 247 -6.62 -3.60 -1.54
C LEU A 247 -5.51 -2.72 -2.13
N ILE A 248 -5.83 -1.46 -2.40
CA ILE A 248 -4.87 -0.48 -2.90
C ILE A 248 -4.73 0.62 -1.87
N GLU A 249 -3.50 0.84 -1.43
CA GLU A 249 -3.12 1.91 -0.52
C GLU A 249 -2.22 2.90 -1.28
N ALA A 250 -2.55 4.19 -1.22
CA ALA A 250 -1.70 5.25 -1.76
C ALA A 250 -1.25 6.17 -0.63
N ASN A 251 -0.01 6.67 -0.69
CA ASN A 251 0.53 7.65 0.24
C ASN A 251 1.05 8.85 -0.57
N ILE A 252 0.43 10.01 -0.38
CA ILE A 252 0.85 11.28 -0.98
C ILE A 252 1.54 12.07 0.14
N ILE A 253 2.83 12.29 -0.03
CA ILE A 253 3.68 13.02 0.90
C ILE A 253 3.98 14.37 0.30
N GLU A 254 3.66 15.44 1.02
CA GLU A 254 4.01 16.79 0.63
C GLU A 254 4.84 17.43 1.73
N THR A 255 5.96 18.03 1.35
CA THR A 255 6.82 18.78 2.25
C THR A 255 6.99 20.16 1.67
N SER A 256 6.66 21.19 2.45
CA SER A 256 7.05 22.56 2.12
C SER A 256 7.99 23.11 3.17
N ARG A 257 9.00 23.83 2.68
CA ARG A 257 9.96 24.56 3.51
C ARG A 257 10.05 25.97 2.98
N GLU A 258 9.85 26.93 3.86
CA GLU A 258 9.93 28.34 3.55
C GLU A 258 10.96 28.98 4.48
N THR A 259 11.89 29.76 3.93
CA THR A 259 12.85 30.54 4.70
C THR A 259 12.81 31.97 4.18
N ALA A 260 12.59 32.92 5.07
CA ALA A 260 12.62 34.35 4.75
C ALA A 260 13.63 35.07 5.64
N ARG A 261 14.42 35.96 5.04
CA ARG A 261 15.42 36.78 5.72
C ARG A 261 15.34 38.21 5.20
N ASP A 262 15.04 39.12 6.10
CA ASP A 262 14.95 40.54 5.80
C ASP A 262 15.89 41.32 6.69
N LEU A 263 16.66 42.22 6.07
CA LEU A 263 17.56 43.14 6.75
C LEU A 263 17.43 44.51 6.12
N GLY A 264 17.19 45.52 6.95
CA GLY A 264 16.96 46.87 6.48
C GLY A 264 17.41 47.94 7.46
N ILE A 265 17.85 49.08 6.92
CA ILE A 265 18.25 50.24 7.71
C ILE A 265 17.50 51.47 7.20
N GLN A 266 16.92 52.19 8.15
CA GLN A 266 16.23 53.45 7.91
C GLN A 266 17.05 54.60 8.51
N TRP A 267 17.19 55.66 7.72
CA TRP A 267 17.86 56.90 8.10
C TRP A 267 16.83 58.02 8.11
N GLY A 268 16.89 58.93 9.08
CA GLY A 268 16.00 60.09 9.17
C GLY A 268 16.66 61.27 9.85
N GLY A 269 16.13 62.48 9.62
CA GLY A 269 16.73 63.64 10.26
C GLY A 269 15.99 64.95 10.05
N LEU A 270 16.23 65.88 10.96
CA LEU A 270 15.64 67.22 10.97
C LEU A 270 16.76 68.25 11.02
N VAL A 271 16.67 69.31 10.21
CA VAL A 271 17.65 70.41 10.20
C VAL A 271 16.95 71.73 10.46
N LYS A 272 17.22 72.35 11.61
CA LYS A 272 16.72 73.67 11.95
C LYS A 272 17.70 74.76 11.49
N ARG A 273 17.41 75.41 10.36
CA ARG A 273 18.15 76.62 9.95
C ARG A 273 17.83 77.80 10.89
N ALA A 274 18.79 78.70 11.08
CA ALA A 274 18.58 79.91 11.87
C ALA A 274 17.59 80.84 11.15
N GLY A 275 16.36 80.89 11.65
CA GLY A 275 15.21 81.61 11.09
C GLY A 275 13.89 80.95 11.54
N THR A 276 12.75 81.63 11.38
CA THR A 276 11.43 81.23 11.88
C THR A 276 10.83 79.96 11.21
N THR A 277 11.53 79.31 10.29
CA THR A 277 11.01 78.19 9.50
C THR A 277 11.89 76.96 9.65
N ASN A 278 11.34 75.90 10.24
CA ASN A 278 11.95 74.56 10.24
C ASN A 278 11.90 73.98 8.81
N GLN A 279 13.02 73.54 8.25
CA GLN A 279 13.07 72.88 6.93
C GLN A 279 13.31 71.38 7.12
N TYR A 280 12.39 70.56 6.62
CA TYR A 280 12.46 69.11 6.69
C TYR A 280 13.20 68.58 5.45
N LEU A 281 14.22 67.74 5.63
CA LEU A 281 14.88 67.03 4.54
C LEU A 281 14.41 65.58 4.59
N THR A 282 13.43 65.24 3.74
CA THR A 282 12.83 63.90 3.64
C THR A 282 13.13 63.31 2.26
N SER A 283 13.36 62.00 2.18
CA SER A 283 13.46 61.28 0.91
C SER A 283 12.50 60.08 0.96
N GLY A 284 11.71 59.94 -0.10
CA GLY A 284 10.59 59.00 -0.16
C GLY A 284 9.25 59.72 -0.04
N ALA A 285 8.50 59.74 -1.14
CA ALA A 285 7.18 60.33 -1.21
C ALA A 285 6.17 59.46 -0.46
N ASN A 286 5.65 59.95 0.66
CA ASN A 286 4.28 59.71 1.11
C ASN A 286 3.84 60.94 1.92
N SER A 287 3.22 61.84 1.17
CA SER A 287 2.63 63.09 1.62
C SER A 287 1.27 62.84 2.27
N SER A 288 1.23 62.52 3.57
CA SER A 288 0.06 62.75 4.41
C SER A 288 0.41 62.66 5.89
N GLY A 289 0.32 63.78 6.61
CA GLY A 289 0.23 63.78 8.08
C GLY A 289 1.42 64.26 8.92
N ALA A 290 2.46 64.87 8.36
CA ALA A 290 3.58 65.42 9.14
C ALA A 290 3.33 66.82 9.77
N LEU A 291 2.06 67.16 10.07
CA LEU A 291 1.70 68.46 10.65
C LEU A 291 0.96 68.28 11.98
N GLY A 292 1.72 68.24 13.07
CA GLY A 292 1.25 68.81 14.33
C GLY A 292 1.42 70.32 14.24
N ASN A 293 0.32 71.08 14.29
CA ASN A 293 0.31 72.53 14.04
C ASN A 293 1.00 73.38 15.13
N ASN A 294 1.66 72.79 16.14
CA ASN A 294 2.31 73.51 17.24
C ASN A 294 3.59 72.80 17.73
N LEU A 295 4.56 73.59 18.19
CA LEU A 295 5.88 73.16 18.69
C LEU A 295 5.83 72.33 20.00
N ASP A 296 4.66 72.23 20.63
CA ASP A 296 4.42 71.49 21.88
C ASP A 296 3.73 70.12 21.65
N SER A 297 3.53 69.70 20.41
CA SER A 297 3.02 68.37 20.08
C SER A 297 4.18 67.40 19.87
N ALA A 298 4.10 66.22 20.49
CA ALA A 298 5.10 65.15 20.38
C ALA A 298 5.45 64.88 18.91
N ILE A 299 6.72 65.10 18.55
CA ILE A 299 7.23 64.82 17.21
C ILE A 299 7.25 63.30 17.06
N SER A 300 6.45 62.76 16.14
CA SER A 300 6.55 61.34 15.80
C SER A 300 7.86 61.12 15.04
N PRO A 301 8.84 60.35 15.58
CA PRO A 301 10.13 60.15 14.94
C PRO A 301 10.04 59.38 13.61
N THR A 302 8.86 58.90 13.25
CA THR A 302 8.56 58.16 12.02
C THR A 302 8.21 59.05 10.82
N SER A 303 7.93 60.35 11.01
CA SER A 303 7.39 61.22 9.94
C SER A 303 8.45 62.01 9.15
N GLY A 304 9.72 61.57 9.13
CA GLY A 304 10.83 62.34 8.54
C GLY A 304 12.07 61.53 8.16
N MET A 305 11.89 60.31 7.66
CA MET A 305 13.01 59.47 7.25
C MET A 305 13.54 59.87 5.86
N ALA A 306 14.87 60.00 5.76
CA ALA A 306 15.65 60.36 4.57
C ALA A 306 16.12 59.13 3.76
N GLY A 307 16.06 57.92 4.32
CA GLY A 307 16.23 56.65 3.62
C GLY A 307 15.35 55.62 4.30
N ASN A 308 14.40 55.03 3.57
CA ASN A 308 13.37 54.19 4.15
C ASN A 308 13.43 52.79 3.56
N PHE A 309 14.35 51.96 4.06
CA PHE A 309 14.50 50.56 3.67
C PHE A 309 14.33 49.66 4.89
N PRO A 310 13.16 49.64 5.57
CA PRO A 310 12.91 48.68 6.63
C PRO A 310 12.90 47.27 6.06
N ALA A 311 13.38 46.30 6.84
CA ALA A 311 12.92 44.93 6.71
C ALA A 311 11.37 44.89 6.77
N ASP A 312 10.74 44.08 5.93
CA ASP A 312 9.29 43.86 5.99
C ASP A 312 8.97 42.96 7.18
N LEU A 313 8.73 43.59 8.34
CA LEU A 313 8.57 42.86 9.59
C LEU A 313 7.19 42.20 9.75
N GLY A 314 6.20 42.56 8.91
CA GLY A 314 4.82 42.09 9.05
C GLY A 314 4.28 42.14 10.50
N ASN A 315 3.37 41.21 10.83
CA ASN A 315 2.94 40.93 12.22
C ASN A 315 3.88 39.93 12.93
N SER A 316 4.90 39.43 12.24
CA SER A 316 5.84 38.43 12.72
C SER A 316 7.00 39.12 13.44
N GLY A 317 7.00 39.05 14.77
CA GLY A 317 8.00 39.71 15.62
C GLY A 317 9.43 39.64 15.08
N GLY A 318 9.96 40.82 14.74
CA GLY A 318 11.35 41.02 14.35
C GLY A 318 12.05 42.02 15.27
N LEU A 319 13.36 42.15 15.11
CA LEU A 319 14.17 43.05 15.92
C LEU A 319 14.21 44.43 15.28
N THR A 320 13.75 45.46 16.00
CA THR A 320 13.89 46.87 15.59
C THR A 320 14.68 47.62 16.64
N ILE A 321 15.81 48.22 16.24
CA ILE A 321 16.66 49.02 17.12
C ILE A 321 16.76 50.44 16.56
N GLY A 322 16.20 51.41 17.28
CA GLY A 322 16.23 52.82 16.92
C GLY A 322 17.18 53.63 17.81
N TYR A 323 17.95 54.54 17.21
CA TYR A 323 18.79 55.51 17.90
C TYR A 323 18.54 56.92 17.36
N VAL A 324 18.35 57.89 18.25
CA VAL A 324 18.11 59.30 17.90
C VAL A 324 19.14 60.18 18.61
N ALA A 325 19.91 60.94 17.84
CA ALA A 325 20.85 61.94 18.35
C ALA A 325 20.25 63.34 18.21
N GLU A 326 19.94 63.96 19.34
CA GLU A 326 19.47 65.34 19.41
C GLU A 326 20.63 66.32 19.69
N LYS A 327 20.58 67.52 19.07
CA LYS A 327 21.52 68.65 19.25
C LYS A 327 22.92 68.52 18.65
N VAL A 328 23.09 67.83 17.52
CA VAL A 328 24.30 67.98 16.69
C VAL A 328 24.21 69.28 15.88
N GLY A 329 24.31 70.44 16.56
CA GLY A 329 24.20 71.78 15.96
C GLY A 329 22.87 72.00 15.21
N ASN A 330 21.78 72.30 15.92
CA ASN A 330 20.43 72.48 15.34
C ASN A 330 19.92 71.33 14.45
N ARG A 331 20.54 70.14 14.50
CA ARG A 331 20.18 68.97 13.68
C ARG A 331 19.81 67.79 14.58
N VAL A 332 18.90 66.97 14.08
CA VAL A 332 18.50 65.68 14.65
C VAL A 332 18.82 64.60 13.62
N LEU A 333 19.44 63.52 14.07
CA LEU A 333 19.70 62.33 13.25
C LEU A 333 19.05 61.11 13.92
N ALA A 334 18.28 60.36 13.16
CA ALA A 334 17.64 59.11 13.57
C ALA A 334 18.11 57.96 12.68
N VAL A 335 18.40 56.82 13.29
CA VAL A 335 18.76 55.57 12.61
C VAL A 335 17.93 54.45 13.20
N GLN A 336 17.37 53.60 12.35
CA GLN A 336 16.64 52.41 12.77
C GLN A 336 17.11 51.20 11.97
N LEU A 337 17.57 50.16 12.67
CA LEU A 337 17.91 48.86 12.10
C LEU A 337 16.73 47.92 12.32
N SER A 338 16.27 47.24 11.26
CA SER A 338 15.31 46.16 11.36
C SER A 338 15.84 44.86 10.75
N ALA A 339 15.58 43.75 11.44
CA ALA A 339 16.00 42.41 11.02
C ALA A 339 14.94 41.35 11.36
N LEU A 340 14.70 40.44 10.43
CA LEU A 340 13.81 39.30 10.56
C LEU A 340 14.43 38.06 9.91
N GLN A 341 14.36 36.92 10.59
CA GLN A 341 14.59 35.61 10.00
C GLN A 341 13.44 34.69 10.40
N SER A 342 12.73 34.16 9.42
CA SER A 342 11.60 33.24 9.59
C SER A 342 11.91 31.92 8.89
N GLU A 343 11.54 30.80 9.53
CA GLU A 343 11.60 29.47 8.92
C GLU A 343 10.29 28.73 9.18
N GLY A 344 9.60 28.38 8.09
CA GLY A 344 8.40 27.57 8.05
C GLY A 344 8.69 26.17 7.51
N LYS A 345 8.12 25.15 8.16
CA LYS A 345 8.14 23.77 7.67
C LYS A 345 6.77 23.15 7.82
N LEU A 346 6.24 22.60 6.74
CA LEU A 346 4.97 21.89 6.70
C LEU A 346 5.17 20.52 6.09
N ASN A 347 4.63 19.49 6.73
CA ASN A 347 4.60 18.12 6.20
C ASN A 347 3.15 17.65 6.16
N ILE A 348 2.69 17.18 5.02
CA ILE A 348 1.34 16.64 4.81
C ILE A 348 1.48 15.18 4.35
N LEU A 349 0.77 14.28 5.00
CA LEU A 349 0.65 12.87 4.59
C LEU A 349 -0.82 12.56 4.36
N SER A 350 -1.17 12.21 3.13
CA SER A 350 -2.51 11.74 2.77
C SER A 350 -2.45 10.27 2.38
N SER A 351 -3.21 9.41 3.07
CA SER A 351 -3.18 7.96 2.88
C SER A 351 -4.54 7.37 2.47
N PRO A 352 -5.07 7.64 1.26
CA PRO A 352 -6.30 7.01 0.80
C PRO A 352 -6.10 5.52 0.52
N SER A 353 -7.11 4.72 0.87
CA SER A 353 -7.12 3.28 0.61
C SER A 353 -8.48 2.83 0.09
N ILE A 354 -8.51 1.88 -0.85
CA ILE A 354 -9.74 1.31 -1.40
C ILE A 354 -9.56 -0.17 -1.74
N THR A 355 -10.58 -0.98 -1.53
CA THR A 355 -10.61 -2.39 -1.94
C THR A 355 -11.57 -2.57 -3.11
N THR A 356 -11.16 -3.30 -4.14
CA THR A 356 -11.99 -3.60 -5.31
C THR A 356 -11.73 -5.00 -5.85
N LEU A 357 -12.61 -5.46 -6.74
CA LEU A 357 -12.46 -6.71 -7.47
C LEU A 357 -11.51 -6.54 -8.64
N ASP A 358 -10.90 -7.64 -9.07
CA ASP A 358 -10.10 -7.69 -10.29
C ASP A 358 -10.89 -7.21 -11.52
N ASN A 359 -10.29 -6.36 -12.36
CA ASN A 359 -10.90 -5.71 -13.53
C ASN A 359 -12.11 -4.80 -13.21
N GLN A 360 -12.23 -4.30 -11.98
CA GLN A 360 -13.29 -3.38 -11.60
C GLN A 360 -12.73 -2.05 -11.10
N SER A 361 -13.08 -0.98 -11.82
CA SER A 361 -12.72 0.38 -11.43
C SER A 361 -13.41 0.78 -10.13
N ALA A 362 -12.65 1.40 -9.23
CA ALA A 362 -13.12 1.85 -7.95
C ALA A 362 -12.56 3.25 -7.64
N ILE A 363 -13.37 4.07 -6.97
CA ILE A 363 -13.09 5.47 -6.71
C ILE A 363 -13.34 5.77 -5.23
N ILE A 364 -12.40 6.47 -4.59
CA ILE A 364 -12.57 7.06 -3.27
C ILE A 364 -12.27 8.56 -3.34
N GLU A 365 -13.15 9.37 -2.74
CA GLU A 365 -13.09 10.83 -2.77
C GLU A 365 -13.36 11.42 -1.39
N SER A 366 -12.60 12.46 -1.03
CA SER A 366 -12.81 13.24 0.19
C SER A 366 -12.46 14.70 -0.07
N GLY A 367 -13.37 15.62 0.25
CA GLY A 367 -13.12 17.06 0.12
C GLY A 367 -14.39 17.88 0.22
N ALA A 368 -14.35 19.07 -0.39
CA ALA A 368 -15.46 20.02 -0.37
C ALA A 368 -15.77 20.51 -1.78
N THR A 369 -17.03 20.88 -2.03
CA THR A 369 -17.44 21.50 -3.29
C THR A 369 -17.68 22.99 -3.05
N VAL A 370 -17.11 23.83 -3.91
CA VAL A 370 -17.17 25.30 -3.81
C VAL A 370 -18.03 25.86 -4.94
N PRO A 371 -18.98 26.77 -4.64
CA PRO A 371 -19.78 27.43 -5.66
C PRO A 371 -19.02 28.59 -6.31
N TYR A 372 -18.93 28.60 -7.63
CA TYR A 372 -18.40 29.69 -8.45
C TYR A 372 -19.54 30.42 -9.16
N GLN A 373 -19.52 31.74 -9.11
CA GLN A 373 -20.47 32.55 -9.87
C GLN A 373 -19.94 32.75 -11.29
N THR A 374 -20.71 32.33 -12.29
CA THR A 374 -20.42 32.52 -13.72
C THR A 374 -21.51 33.41 -14.32
N VAL A 375 -21.13 34.37 -15.14
CA VAL A 375 -22.09 35.22 -15.85
C VAL A 375 -22.35 34.58 -17.21
N SER A 376 -23.57 34.10 -17.44
CA SER A 376 -23.99 33.56 -18.74
C SER A 376 -23.98 34.68 -19.79
N SER A 377 -23.94 34.31 -21.08
CA SER A 377 -23.90 35.27 -22.20
C SER A 377 -25.11 36.23 -22.25
N ASN A 378 -26.17 35.93 -21.51
CA ASN A 378 -27.38 36.75 -21.38
C ASN A 378 -27.35 37.72 -20.19
N GLY A 379 -26.27 37.73 -19.39
CA GLY A 379 -26.14 38.57 -18.19
C GLY A 379 -26.67 37.94 -16.90
N ASP A 380 -27.22 36.73 -16.96
CA ASP A 380 -27.70 35.99 -15.79
C ASP A 380 -26.53 35.38 -14.98
N ILE A 381 -26.59 35.49 -13.66
CA ILE A 381 -25.62 34.86 -12.74
C ILE A 381 -26.02 33.38 -12.56
N ASN A 382 -25.14 32.47 -12.97
CA ASN A 382 -25.28 31.03 -12.77
C ASN A 382 -24.22 30.52 -11.77
N ILE A 383 -24.62 29.64 -10.84
CA ILE A 383 -23.72 29.09 -9.84
C ILE A 383 -23.22 27.73 -10.34
N GLU A 384 -21.92 27.63 -10.63
CA GLU A 384 -21.23 26.39 -11.01
C GLU A 384 -20.50 25.80 -9.80
N TRP A 385 -20.79 24.55 -9.45
CA TRP A 385 -20.12 23.86 -8.35
C TRP A 385 -18.82 23.20 -8.84
N LYS A 386 -17.69 23.51 -8.19
CA LYS A 386 -16.39 22.91 -8.47
C LYS A 386 -15.89 22.12 -7.26
N ASP A 387 -15.42 20.90 -7.50
CA ASP A 387 -14.90 20.03 -6.44
C ASP A 387 -13.44 20.34 -6.12
N ALA A 388 -13.14 20.53 -4.83
CA ALA A 388 -11.81 20.53 -4.26
C ALA A 388 -11.64 19.27 -3.40
N VAL A 389 -11.28 18.15 -4.06
CA VAL A 389 -11.25 16.81 -3.46
C VAL A 389 -9.88 16.13 -3.62
N LEU A 390 -9.54 15.31 -2.64
CA LEU A 390 -8.59 14.21 -2.81
C LEU A 390 -9.33 13.02 -3.40
N ARG A 391 -8.94 12.60 -4.60
CA ARG A 391 -9.54 11.52 -5.39
C ARG A 391 -8.48 10.47 -5.75
N LEU A 392 -8.77 9.21 -5.44
CA LEU A 392 -8.01 8.05 -5.91
C LEU A 392 -8.98 7.17 -6.72
N GLU A 393 -8.69 7.02 -8.01
CA GLU A 393 -9.38 6.11 -8.92
C GLU A 393 -8.39 5.04 -9.37
N VAL A 394 -8.78 3.78 -9.24
CA VAL A 394 -7.91 2.62 -9.51
C VAL A 394 -8.66 1.53 -10.25
N GLU A 395 -7.96 0.85 -11.15
CA GLU A 395 -8.43 -0.35 -11.84
C GLU A 395 -7.31 -1.40 -11.81
N PRO A 396 -7.41 -2.40 -10.92
CA PRO A 396 -6.43 -3.47 -10.84
C PRO A 396 -6.72 -4.56 -11.87
N HIS A 397 -5.65 -5.23 -12.30
CA HIS A 397 -5.67 -6.43 -13.10
C HIS A 397 -4.66 -7.44 -12.55
N VAL A 398 -5.15 -8.49 -11.90
CA VAL A 398 -4.33 -9.55 -11.31
C VAL A 398 -3.87 -10.50 -12.42
N ILE A 399 -2.55 -10.68 -12.54
CA ILE A 399 -1.96 -11.55 -13.56
C ILE A 399 -1.69 -12.94 -12.97
N ASP A 400 -1.14 -12.97 -11.76
CA ASP A 400 -0.89 -14.17 -10.97
C ASP A 400 -1.10 -13.87 -9.46
N ASP A 401 -0.85 -14.84 -8.58
CA ASP A 401 -1.06 -14.67 -7.13
C ASP A 401 -0.05 -13.67 -6.48
N THR A 402 0.95 -13.18 -7.23
CA THR A 402 2.03 -12.31 -6.75
C THR A 402 2.16 -10.99 -7.50
N SER A 403 1.56 -10.85 -8.68
CA SER A 403 1.79 -9.73 -9.58
C SER A 403 0.49 -9.23 -10.21
N LEU A 404 0.42 -7.90 -10.36
CA LEU A 404 -0.74 -7.22 -10.90
C LEU A 404 -0.33 -5.98 -11.69
N ARG A 405 -1.17 -5.63 -12.65
CA ARG A 405 -1.13 -4.36 -13.36
C ARG A 405 -2.17 -3.43 -12.72
N LEU A 406 -1.78 -2.21 -12.42
CA LEU A 406 -2.64 -1.22 -11.78
C LEU A 406 -2.71 0.04 -12.64
N ALA A 407 -3.90 0.39 -13.10
CA ALA A 407 -4.17 1.71 -13.69
C ALA A 407 -4.65 2.65 -12.59
N ILE A 408 -4.02 3.81 -12.46
CA ILE A 408 -4.16 4.70 -11.30
C ILE A 408 -4.35 6.12 -11.81
N LYS A 409 -5.35 6.79 -11.26
CA LYS A 409 -5.54 8.24 -11.39
C LYS A 409 -5.68 8.83 -9.99
N THR A 410 -4.68 9.62 -9.59
CA THR A 410 -4.71 10.36 -8.34
C THR A 410 -4.86 11.84 -8.63
N ARG A 411 -5.79 12.51 -7.94
CA ARG A 411 -5.96 13.95 -7.98
C ARG A 411 -6.08 14.50 -6.57
N LYS A 412 -5.41 15.60 -6.29
CA LYS A 412 -5.55 16.37 -5.05
C LYS A 412 -5.79 17.81 -5.43
N ASP A 413 -6.95 18.31 -5.07
CA ASP A 413 -7.36 19.69 -5.28
C ASP A 413 -7.41 20.40 -3.92
N GLU A 414 -6.71 21.54 -3.82
CA GLU A 414 -6.64 22.35 -2.59
C GLU A 414 -7.16 23.76 -2.87
N LEU A 415 -7.96 24.28 -1.94
CA LEU A 415 -8.45 25.66 -2.01
C LEU A 415 -7.36 26.62 -1.55
N ASP A 416 -7.10 27.64 -2.36
CA ASP A 416 -6.15 28.70 -2.09
C ASP A 416 -6.88 30.04 -1.90
N PHE A 417 -7.00 30.46 -0.65
CA PHE A 417 -7.61 31.72 -0.23
C PHE A 417 -6.67 32.93 -0.35
N SER A 418 -5.39 32.73 -0.69
CA SER A 418 -4.45 33.85 -0.89
C SER A 418 -4.66 34.54 -2.24
N ARG A 419 -5.27 33.83 -3.19
CA ARG A 419 -5.58 34.31 -4.54
C ARG A 419 -7.06 34.09 -4.80
N GLU A 420 -7.84 35.16 -4.67
CA GLU A 420 -9.28 35.16 -4.91
C GLU A 420 -9.63 36.01 -6.13
N VAL A 421 -10.61 35.56 -6.91
CA VAL A 421 -11.22 36.32 -8.02
C VAL A 421 -12.70 36.44 -7.75
N ASP A 422 -13.19 37.68 -7.61
CA ASP A 422 -14.59 37.99 -7.26
C ASP A 422 -15.07 37.26 -5.99
N GLY A 423 -14.19 37.12 -5.00
CA GLY A 423 -14.46 36.43 -3.73
C GLY A 423 -14.45 34.90 -3.80
N ASN A 424 -14.10 34.31 -4.95
CA ASN A 424 -13.92 32.86 -5.09
C ASN A 424 -12.43 32.50 -4.98
N PRO A 425 -12.05 31.52 -4.13
CA PRO A 425 -10.67 31.07 -4.02
C PRO A 425 -10.21 30.38 -5.30
N THR A 426 -8.90 30.36 -5.56
CA THR A 426 -8.33 29.53 -6.65
C THR A 426 -8.17 28.08 -6.19
N ILE A 427 -8.13 27.14 -7.14
CA ILE A 427 -7.91 25.71 -6.86
C ILE A 427 -6.52 25.32 -7.34
N ILE A 428 -5.70 24.79 -6.43
CA ILE A 428 -4.40 24.19 -6.73
C ILE A 428 -4.62 22.70 -6.96
N THR A 429 -4.44 22.27 -8.21
CA THR A 429 -4.62 20.86 -8.61
C THR A 429 -3.28 20.16 -8.78
N LYS A 430 -3.12 19.01 -8.12
CA LYS A 430 -2.02 18.06 -8.30
C LYS A 430 -2.61 16.76 -8.87
N LYS A 431 -2.26 16.37 -10.10
CA LYS A 431 -2.80 15.17 -10.77
C LYS A 431 -1.67 14.26 -11.25
N ALA A 432 -1.82 12.95 -11.05
CA ALA A 432 -0.99 11.91 -11.66
C ALA A 432 -1.87 10.80 -12.23
N GLU A 433 -1.50 10.30 -13.42
CA GLU A 433 -2.22 9.26 -14.14
C GLU A 433 -1.20 8.32 -14.78
N THR A 434 -1.25 7.05 -14.43
CA THR A 434 -0.26 6.06 -14.88
C THR A 434 -0.82 4.65 -14.85
N ALA A 435 -0.17 3.74 -15.57
CA ALA A 435 -0.42 2.31 -15.50
C ALA A 435 0.91 1.59 -15.26
N ILE A 436 0.99 0.83 -14.18
CA ILE A 436 2.24 0.20 -13.72
C ILE A 436 2.02 -1.27 -13.39
N PHE A 437 3.09 -2.04 -13.50
CA PHE A 437 3.15 -3.43 -13.06
C PHE A 437 3.84 -3.49 -11.69
N LEU A 438 3.23 -4.18 -10.73
CA LEU A 438 3.66 -4.23 -9.34
C LEU A 438 3.53 -5.65 -8.79
N PHE A 439 4.37 -5.99 -7.83
CA PHE A 439 4.20 -7.18 -7.01
C PHE A 439 3.30 -6.91 -5.80
N ASP A 440 2.67 -7.97 -5.28
CA ASP A 440 1.88 -7.94 -4.05
C ASP A 440 2.71 -7.42 -2.87
N GLY A 441 2.19 -6.40 -2.19
CA GLY A 441 2.85 -5.72 -1.06
C GLY A 441 4.03 -4.83 -1.42
N GLN A 442 4.36 -4.66 -2.71
CA GLN A 442 5.45 -3.78 -3.12
C GLN A 442 5.01 -2.32 -3.15
N THR A 443 5.69 -1.47 -2.38
CA THR A 443 5.54 -0.01 -2.47
C THR A 443 6.40 0.55 -3.59
N THR A 444 5.79 1.30 -4.50
CA THR A 444 6.49 1.97 -5.61
C THR A 444 6.11 3.45 -5.68
N VAL A 445 7.11 4.29 -5.98
CA VAL A 445 6.88 5.71 -6.28
C VAL A 445 6.32 5.83 -7.68
N ILE A 446 5.10 6.38 -7.81
CA ILE A 446 4.47 6.57 -9.12
C ILE A 446 4.78 7.94 -9.73
N GLY A 447 5.21 8.90 -8.91
CA GLY A 447 5.56 10.23 -9.36
C GLY A 447 6.08 11.11 -8.22
N GLY A 448 6.82 12.15 -8.61
CA GLY A 448 7.28 13.19 -7.71
C GLY A 448 7.45 14.53 -8.44
N LEU A 449 7.23 15.62 -7.72
CA LEU A 449 7.40 16.98 -8.21
C LEU A 449 8.16 17.78 -7.15
N ASN A 450 9.25 18.43 -7.55
CA ASN A 450 9.99 19.38 -6.72
C ASN A 450 9.87 20.76 -7.40
N LYS A 451 9.58 21.78 -6.59
CA LYS A 451 9.58 23.18 -7.00
C LYS A 451 10.35 24.00 -5.99
N GLU A 452 11.37 24.70 -6.46
CA GLU A 452 12.17 25.64 -5.67
C GLU A 452 11.97 27.05 -6.24
N THR A 453 11.62 27.99 -5.37
CA THR A 453 11.43 29.41 -5.71
C THR A 453 12.34 30.25 -4.83
N LYS A 454 13.32 30.90 -5.45
CA LYS A 454 14.21 31.85 -4.79
C LYS A 454 13.86 33.28 -5.20
N THR A 455 13.71 34.14 -4.21
CA THR A 455 13.45 35.57 -4.41
C THR A 455 14.54 36.34 -3.69
N ASP A 456 15.33 37.11 -4.43
CA ASP A 456 16.31 38.03 -3.86
C ASP A 456 15.93 39.45 -4.31
N THR A 457 15.59 40.29 -3.35
CA THR A 457 15.19 41.67 -3.57
C THR A 457 16.16 42.59 -2.84
N GLU A 458 16.88 43.41 -3.60
CA GLU A 458 17.70 44.48 -3.06
C GLU A 458 17.08 45.84 -3.39
N SER A 459 16.86 46.66 -2.37
CA SER A 459 16.42 48.05 -2.52
C SER A 459 17.42 48.96 -1.82
N GLY A 460 17.74 50.12 -2.39
CA GLY A 460 18.74 50.98 -1.77
C GLY A 460 18.87 52.34 -2.44
N ILE A 461 19.71 53.20 -1.86
CA ILE A 461 20.01 54.51 -2.44
C ILE A 461 20.97 54.30 -3.62
N PRO A 462 20.62 54.77 -4.83
CA PRO A 462 21.51 54.71 -5.98
C PRO A 462 22.90 55.25 -5.65
N LEU A 463 23.96 54.63 -6.20
CA LEU A 463 25.38 54.95 -5.97
C LEU A 463 25.91 54.59 -4.57
N LEU A 464 25.22 54.95 -3.48
CA LEU A 464 25.66 54.64 -2.10
C LEU A 464 25.59 53.15 -1.76
N MET A 465 24.59 52.42 -2.28
CA MET A 465 24.41 50.99 -2.00
C MET A 465 25.54 50.10 -2.55
N HIS A 466 26.31 50.58 -3.54
CA HIS A 466 27.37 49.81 -4.20
C HIS A 466 28.78 50.07 -3.62
N ILE A 467 28.91 50.96 -2.64
CA ILE A 467 30.23 51.26 -2.04
C ILE A 467 30.66 50.05 -1.17
N PRO A 468 31.87 49.49 -1.36
CA PRO A 468 32.34 48.38 -0.55
C PRO A 468 32.40 48.78 0.95
N TYR A 469 32.15 47.82 1.83
CA TYR A 469 32.11 47.94 3.29
C TYR A 469 30.95 48.77 3.88
N ILE A 470 30.57 49.90 3.28
CA ILE A 470 29.53 50.78 3.81
C ILE A 470 28.19 50.69 3.07
N GLY A 471 28.15 50.10 1.87
CA GLY A 471 26.94 50.01 1.04
C GLY A 471 25.78 49.28 1.70
N SER A 472 26.06 48.31 2.57
CA SER A 472 25.04 47.58 3.37
C SER A 472 24.24 48.49 4.31
N PHE A 473 24.77 49.65 4.68
CA PHE A 473 24.03 50.64 5.49
C PHE A 473 23.03 51.46 4.68
N PHE A 474 23.12 51.42 3.34
CA PHE A 474 22.30 52.21 2.43
C PHE A 474 21.45 51.33 1.49
N LYS A 475 21.26 50.06 1.86
CA LYS A 475 20.36 49.11 1.19
C LYS A 475 19.58 48.27 2.20
N GLY A 476 18.40 47.82 1.81
CA GLY A 476 17.65 46.73 2.42
C GLY A 476 17.69 45.51 1.50
N THR A 477 17.87 44.33 2.10
CA THR A 477 17.93 43.04 1.41
C THR A 477 16.84 42.13 1.94
N SER A 478 16.06 41.53 1.04
CA SER A 478 14.99 40.58 1.32
C SER A 478 15.27 39.31 0.53
N GLN A 479 15.53 38.21 1.23
CA GLN A 479 15.80 36.90 0.65
C GLN A 479 14.73 35.90 1.08
N GLY A 480 14.01 35.35 0.12
CA GLY A 480 13.03 34.28 0.30
C GLY A 480 13.46 33.02 -0.44
N ASP A 481 13.36 31.87 0.21
CA ASP A 481 13.57 30.54 -0.38
C ASP A 481 12.38 29.65 0.00
N MET A 482 11.65 29.18 -1.01
CA MET A 482 10.49 28.31 -0.86
C MET A 482 10.70 27.04 -1.66
N MET A 483 10.71 25.90 -0.97
CA MET A 483 10.80 24.57 -1.54
C MET A 483 9.49 23.81 -1.30
N GLU A 484 8.97 23.19 -2.34
CA GLU A 484 7.80 22.31 -2.31
C GLU A 484 8.15 20.97 -2.96
N ASP A 485 8.06 19.89 -2.19
CA ASP A 485 8.27 18.51 -2.63
C ASP A 485 6.96 17.72 -2.50
N VAL A 486 6.58 17.02 -3.57
CA VAL A 486 5.44 16.09 -3.60
C VAL A 486 5.95 14.74 -4.05
N LEU A 487 5.62 13.68 -3.32
CA LEU A 487 5.90 12.29 -3.66
C LEU A 487 4.63 11.45 -3.52
N ILE A 488 4.35 10.59 -4.49
CA ILE A 488 3.19 9.71 -4.48
C ILE A 488 3.66 8.26 -4.52
N PHE A 489 3.34 7.50 -3.48
CA PHE A 489 3.65 6.09 -3.32
C PHE A 489 2.37 5.26 -3.43
N ILE A 490 2.46 4.06 -4.00
CA ILE A 490 1.35 3.12 -4.06
C ILE A 490 1.82 1.74 -3.68
N THR A 491 0.99 1.05 -2.90
CA THR A 491 1.19 -0.32 -2.42
C THR A 491 -0.10 -1.11 -2.66
N PRO A 492 -0.08 -2.12 -3.54
CA PRO A 492 -1.22 -3.00 -3.73
C PRO A 492 -1.09 -4.25 -2.85
N HIS A 493 -2.22 -4.81 -2.44
CA HIS A 493 -2.31 -6.03 -1.65
C HIS A 493 -3.38 -6.96 -2.24
N ILE A 494 -2.99 -8.15 -2.69
CA ILE A 494 -3.92 -9.20 -3.15
C ILE A 494 -4.47 -9.92 -1.92
N LEU A 495 -5.80 -9.87 -1.73
CA LEU A 495 -6.43 -10.43 -0.54
C LEU A 495 -6.48 -11.96 -0.63
N LYS A 496 -6.05 -12.64 0.45
CA LYS A 496 -6.05 -14.11 0.52
C LYS A 496 -7.47 -14.68 0.40
N LYS A 497 -7.56 -15.87 -0.20
CA LYS A 497 -8.82 -16.61 -0.33
C LYS A 497 -9.20 -17.19 1.05
N TYR A 498 -10.43 -16.96 1.51
CA TYR A 498 -10.92 -17.54 2.76
C TYR A 498 -11.20 -19.04 2.56
N PRO A 499 -10.57 -19.99 3.26
CA PRO A 499 -10.90 -21.40 3.10
C PRO A 499 -12.35 -21.65 3.51
N ALA A 500 -13.13 -22.31 2.65
CA ALA A 500 -14.56 -22.60 2.89
C ALA A 500 -14.88 -23.45 4.14
N SER A 501 -13.86 -23.88 4.90
CA SER A 501 -14.02 -24.60 6.16
C SER A 501 -13.93 -23.63 7.34
N GLN A 502 -15.10 -23.36 7.95
CA GLN A 502 -15.36 -22.58 9.17
C GLN A 502 -15.71 -21.11 8.93
N PRO A 503 -17.00 -20.74 8.96
CA PRO A 503 -17.39 -19.36 9.14
C PRO A 503 -17.05 -18.94 10.57
N GLU A 504 -16.02 -18.10 10.74
CA GLU A 504 -15.88 -17.33 11.98
C GLU A 504 -17.13 -16.43 12.13
N GLU A 505 -17.89 -16.63 13.20
CA GLU A 505 -18.85 -15.63 13.65
C GLU A 505 -18.08 -14.37 14.08
N THR A 506 -17.80 -13.47 13.15
CA THR A 506 -17.34 -12.12 13.46
C THR A 506 -18.48 -11.38 14.15
N LYS A 507 -18.58 -11.52 15.48
CA LYS A 507 -19.45 -10.68 16.29
C LYS A 507 -18.89 -9.27 16.27
N MET A 508 -19.55 -8.38 15.53
CA MET A 508 -19.35 -6.94 15.71
C MET A 508 -19.56 -6.61 17.20
N PRO A 509 -18.62 -5.94 17.88
CA PRO A 509 -18.87 -5.45 19.21
C PRO A 509 -19.97 -4.38 19.10
N LEU A 510 -21.14 -4.66 19.68
CA LEU A 510 -22.16 -3.63 19.88
C LEU A 510 -21.54 -2.50 20.72
N PRO A 511 -21.84 -1.22 20.42
CA PRO A 511 -21.37 -0.11 21.23
C PRO A 511 -21.99 -0.20 22.62
N GLU A 512 -21.21 -0.61 23.62
CA GLU A 512 -21.55 -0.43 25.03
C GLU A 512 -21.40 1.06 25.36
N ASP A 513 -22.51 1.80 25.24
CA ASP A 513 -22.73 3.05 25.98
C ASP A 513 -24.23 3.24 26.20
N SER A 514 -24.73 2.74 27.34
CA SER A 514 -25.91 3.32 28.00
C SER A 514 -25.82 3.12 29.52
N VAL A 515 -25.36 4.20 30.16
CA VAL A 515 -25.71 4.75 31.47
C VAL A 515 -26.45 3.84 32.48
N SER A 516 -25.76 3.65 33.60
CA SER A 516 -26.17 3.34 34.98
C SER A 516 -27.67 3.40 35.38
N GLY A 517 -28.12 2.36 36.10
CA GLY A 517 -29.26 2.35 37.03
C GLY A 517 -29.33 1.06 37.87
N PRO A 518 -29.80 1.07 39.13
CA PRO A 518 -29.33 0.13 40.17
C PRO A 518 -30.09 -1.20 40.26
N LYS A 519 -29.39 -2.20 40.83
CA LYS A 519 -29.82 -3.57 41.13
C LYS A 519 -31.07 -3.63 42.02
N ALA A 520 -32.03 -4.47 41.64
CA ALA A 520 -32.94 -5.16 42.55
C ALA A 520 -33.27 -6.56 41.97
N GLY A 521 -33.19 -7.58 42.82
CA GLY A 521 -33.22 -8.98 42.41
C GLY A 521 -34.60 -9.60 42.23
N ALA A 522 -34.61 -10.80 41.65
CA ALA A 522 -35.51 -11.90 42.00
C ALA A 522 -35.02 -13.18 41.31
N GLU A 523 -34.84 -14.21 42.12
CA GLU A 523 -34.60 -15.62 41.82
C GLU A 523 -35.85 -16.27 41.21
N ILE A 524 -35.72 -17.33 40.38
CA ILE A 524 -36.48 -18.63 40.39
C ILE A 524 -36.24 -19.44 39.07
N ILE A 525 -35.43 -20.51 39.21
CA ILE A 525 -35.50 -21.94 38.76
C ILE A 525 -36.16 -22.38 37.41
N ARG A 526 -35.38 -23.12 36.58
CA ARG A 526 -35.57 -24.53 36.08
C ARG A 526 -34.93 -24.72 34.69
N GLU A 527 -33.80 -25.43 34.57
CA GLU A 527 -33.61 -26.89 34.45
C GLU A 527 -33.76 -27.43 33.01
N ALA A 528 -32.63 -27.77 32.37
CA ALA A 528 -32.51 -28.89 31.41
C ALA A 528 -31.04 -29.16 31.00
N ALA A 529 -30.62 -30.38 31.33
CA ALA A 529 -29.69 -31.27 30.62
C ALA A 529 -28.18 -30.95 30.51
N ASP A 530 -27.42 -31.72 31.28
CA ASP A 530 -26.01 -32.09 31.10
C ASP A 530 -25.76 -32.79 29.75
N GLU A 531 -24.72 -32.34 29.03
CA GLU A 531 -23.84 -33.17 28.20
C GLU A 531 -22.40 -32.60 28.27
N PRO A 532 -21.35 -33.44 28.14
CA PRO A 532 -20.09 -33.24 28.82
C PRO A 532 -19.25 -32.12 28.18
N LEU A 533 -18.75 -31.22 29.03
CA LEU A 533 -17.76 -30.21 28.66
C LEU A 533 -16.42 -30.90 28.33
N VAL A 534 -16.16 -31.10 27.05
CA VAL A 534 -14.79 -31.19 26.52
C VAL A 534 -14.13 -29.83 26.79
N PRO A 535 -12.93 -29.75 27.40
CA PRO A 535 -12.28 -28.46 27.61
C PRO A 535 -12.02 -27.81 26.25
N LYS A 536 -12.72 -26.70 25.97
CA LYS A 536 -12.36 -25.81 24.86
C LYS A 536 -10.91 -25.39 25.08
N GLU A 537 -10.02 -25.79 24.18
CA GLU A 537 -8.71 -25.16 24.05
C GLU A 537 -8.91 -23.67 23.84
N ILE A 538 -8.57 -22.90 24.87
CA ILE A 538 -8.58 -21.44 24.84
C ILE A 538 -7.40 -21.07 23.94
N SER A 539 -7.66 -20.70 22.69
CA SER A 539 -6.63 -20.05 21.86
C SER A 539 -6.34 -18.68 22.47
N VAL A 540 -5.32 -18.63 23.35
CA VAL A 540 -4.88 -17.42 24.04
C VAL A 540 -4.18 -16.54 23.02
N LYS A 541 -4.86 -15.54 22.44
CA LYS A 541 -4.22 -14.59 21.51
C LYS A 541 -2.95 -13.96 22.12
N GLN A 542 -1.94 -13.70 21.28
CA GLN A 542 -0.70 -13.04 21.69
C GLN A 542 -0.98 -11.69 22.39
N PRO A 543 -0.29 -11.39 23.50
CA PRO A 543 -0.49 -10.14 24.22
C PRO A 543 0.05 -8.94 23.44
N VAL A 544 -0.67 -7.82 23.47
CA VAL A 544 -0.22 -6.52 22.93
C VAL A 544 0.64 -5.76 23.96
N VAL A 545 0.43 -6.01 25.25
CA VAL A 545 1.17 -5.43 26.38
C VAL A 545 1.68 -6.58 27.25
N LEU A 546 2.98 -6.58 27.56
CA LEU A 546 3.61 -7.59 28.41
C LEU A 546 3.13 -7.46 29.86
N GLY A 547 2.95 -6.24 30.34
CA GLY A 547 2.43 -5.99 31.67
C GLY A 547 2.78 -4.59 32.15
N LYS A 548 2.70 -4.39 33.46
CA LYS A 548 3.06 -3.14 34.13
C LYS A 548 4.03 -3.39 35.28
N VAL A 549 4.89 -2.42 35.58
CA VAL A 549 5.81 -2.42 36.73
C VAL A 549 5.73 -1.08 37.43
N ALA A 550 5.77 -1.06 38.76
CA ALA A 550 5.90 0.16 39.53
C ALA A 550 7.39 0.46 39.76
N ALA A 551 7.84 1.66 39.41
CA ALA A 551 9.24 2.06 39.53
C ALA A 551 9.70 2.13 41.00
N GLU A 552 10.90 1.62 41.27
CA GLU A 552 11.54 1.74 42.57
C GLU A 552 12.31 3.07 42.71
N LYS A 553 12.74 3.40 43.94
CA LYS A 553 13.36 4.70 44.24
C LYS A 553 14.72 4.85 43.53
N HIS A 554 14.85 5.89 42.69
CA HIS A 554 16.02 6.21 41.84
C HIS A 554 16.21 5.30 40.61
N GLU A 555 15.16 4.68 40.11
CA GLU A 555 15.21 3.85 38.91
C GLU A 555 14.90 4.67 37.64
N THR A 556 15.70 4.49 36.58
CA THR A 556 15.49 5.16 35.28
C THR A 556 14.68 4.29 34.32
N LEU A 557 14.02 4.90 33.33
CA LEU A 557 13.23 4.15 32.35
C LEU A 557 14.14 3.20 31.55
N TRP A 558 15.39 3.62 31.30
CA TRP A 558 16.40 2.82 30.64
C TRP A 558 16.71 1.53 31.40
N GLU A 559 16.93 1.61 32.72
CA GLU A 559 17.22 0.46 33.57
C GLU A 559 16.04 -0.52 33.61
N MET A 560 14.82 0.01 33.64
CA MET A 560 13.61 -0.83 33.60
C MET A 560 13.45 -1.52 32.25
N VAL A 561 13.62 -0.81 31.14
CA VAL A 561 13.57 -1.40 29.79
C VAL A 561 14.64 -2.48 29.63
N LEU A 562 15.87 -2.22 30.06
CA LEU A 562 16.96 -3.20 30.02
C LEU A 562 16.65 -4.43 30.89
N SER A 563 15.97 -4.24 32.03
CA SER A 563 15.59 -5.33 32.92
C SER A 563 14.42 -6.15 32.39
N VAL A 564 13.48 -5.52 31.66
CA VAL A 564 12.31 -6.20 31.07
C VAL A 564 12.64 -6.96 29.79
N TYR A 565 13.37 -6.33 28.87
CA TYR A 565 13.68 -6.91 27.56
C TYR A 565 15.08 -7.49 27.46
N GLY A 566 15.89 -7.41 28.51
CA GLY A 566 17.27 -7.93 28.54
C GLY A 566 18.28 -7.14 27.68
N GLU A 567 17.81 -6.26 26.80
CA GLU A 567 18.62 -5.44 25.91
C GLU A 567 18.02 -4.05 25.69
N TYR A 568 18.87 -3.11 25.29
CA TYR A 568 18.42 -1.78 24.91
C TYR A 568 18.28 -1.67 23.39
N ARG A 569 17.06 -1.36 22.91
CA ARG A 569 16.80 -0.98 21.51
C ARG A 569 16.06 0.36 21.48
N PRO A 570 16.48 1.33 20.63
CA PRO A 570 15.78 2.62 20.49
C PRO A 570 14.30 2.47 20.12
N GLU A 571 13.97 1.43 19.34
CA GLU A 571 12.59 1.10 18.94
C GLU A 571 11.71 0.71 20.14
N ILE A 572 12.24 -0.11 21.06
CA ILE A 572 11.51 -0.50 22.28
C ILE A 572 11.23 0.74 23.13
N MET A 573 12.24 1.60 23.33
CA MET A 573 12.06 2.80 24.16
C MET A 573 11.01 3.74 23.55
N LYS A 574 11.00 3.90 22.23
CA LYS A 574 10.01 4.72 21.53
C LYS A 574 8.59 4.20 21.77
N GLU A 575 8.38 2.89 21.69
CA GLU A 575 7.06 2.27 21.96
C GLU A 575 6.67 2.32 23.45
N VAL A 576 7.63 2.16 24.36
CA VAL A 576 7.41 2.34 25.81
C VAL A 576 7.01 3.79 26.12
N MET A 577 7.67 4.79 25.55
CA MET A 577 7.28 6.19 25.73
C MET A 577 5.91 6.50 25.11
N LYS A 578 5.58 5.87 23.98
CA LYS A 578 4.27 6.04 23.31
C LYS A 578 3.11 5.53 24.17
N ILE A 579 3.26 4.38 24.83
CA ILE A 579 2.21 3.82 25.71
C ILE A 579 2.17 4.49 27.09
N ASN A 580 3.23 5.20 27.49
CA ASN A 580 3.35 5.92 28.76
C ASN A 580 3.50 7.44 28.53
N PRO A 581 2.49 8.15 28.00
CA PRO A 581 2.58 9.58 27.67
C PRO A 581 2.76 10.48 28.90
N HIS A 582 2.60 9.95 30.12
CA HIS A 582 2.88 10.64 31.37
C HIS A 582 4.38 10.77 31.68
N ILE A 583 5.24 10.00 31.01
CA ILE A 583 6.69 10.08 31.16
C ILE A 583 7.22 11.08 30.14
N LYS A 584 7.70 12.24 30.62
CA LYS A 584 8.27 13.31 29.78
C LYS A 584 9.78 13.19 29.60
N ASP A 585 10.46 12.65 30.60
CA ASP A 585 11.91 12.45 30.64
C ASP A 585 12.21 11.01 31.06
N PRO A 586 12.85 10.18 30.21
CA PRO A 586 13.25 8.81 30.55
C PRO A 586 14.21 8.71 31.75
N ASP A 587 14.95 9.77 32.04
CA ASP A 587 15.93 9.80 33.13
C ASP A 587 15.29 10.12 34.49
N TRP A 588 14.01 10.53 34.52
CA TRP A 588 13.33 10.91 35.74
C TRP A 588 11.94 10.26 35.89
N ILE A 589 11.87 9.21 36.70
CA ILE A 589 10.63 8.52 37.08
C ILE A 589 10.36 8.71 38.58
N GLY A 590 9.11 8.99 38.95
CA GLY A 590 8.70 9.07 40.35
C GLY A 590 8.59 7.68 41.01
N GLU A 591 8.99 7.58 42.28
CA GLU A 591 8.83 6.35 43.07
C GLU A 591 7.35 5.90 43.11
N GLY A 592 7.09 4.63 42.77
CA GLY A 592 5.73 4.07 42.70
C GLY A 592 4.94 4.39 41.43
N GLN A 593 5.54 5.10 40.46
CA GLN A 593 4.92 5.37 39.16
C GLN A 593 4.78 4.07 38.35
N ILE A 594 3.58 3.80 37.84
CA ILE A 594 3.28 2.60 37.05
C ILE A 594 3.68 2.85 35.59
N ILE A 595 4.43 1.90 35.04
CA ILE A 595 4.94 1.90 33.66
C ILE A 595 4.43 0.65 32.95
N TYR A 596 3.85 0.84 31.77
CA TYR A 596 3.36 -0.23 30.90
C TYR A 596 4.42 -0.62 29.86
N PHE A 597 4.61 -1.92 29.64
CA PHE A 597 5.62 -2.44 28.73
C PHE A 597 4.95 -3.13 27.52
N PRO A 598 5.13 -2.64 26.28
CA PRO A 598 4.49 -3.19 25.08
C PRO A 598 5.15 -4.50 24.60
N ALA A 599 4.38 -5.36 23.93
CA ALA A 599 4.88 -6.62 23.37
C ALA A 599 5.57 -6.41 22.00
N VAL A 600 6.77 -5.82 22.02
CA VAL A 600 7.55 -5.53 20.80
C VAL A 600 8.24 -6.80 20.30
N LYS A 601 7.83 -7.31 19.14
CA LYS A 601 8.44 -8.50 18.52
C LYS A 601 9.89 -8.23 18.12
N MET A 602 10.73 -9.27 18.14
CA MET A 602 12.08 -9.16 17.60
C MET A 602 12.06 -8.98 16.09
N SER A 603 12.93 -8.10 15.60
CA SER A 603 13.07 -7.78 14.17
C SER A 603 13.80 -8.84 13.36
N LYS A 604 14.57 -9.73 14.01
CA LYS A 604 15.28 -10.84 13.37
C LYS A 604 14.75 -12.17 13.90
N PRO A 605 14.49 -13.16 13.02
CA PRO A 605 14.17 -14.51 13.46
C PRO A 605 15.38 -15.10 14.19
N LEU A 606 15.10 -15.88 15.24
CA LEU A 606 16.15 -16.52 16.03
C LEU A 606 16.90 -17.55 15.17
N PRO A 607 18.23 -17.69 15.35
CA PRO A 607 18.97 -18.74 14.67
C PRO A 607 18.45 -20.11 15.11
N GLU A 608 18.16 -20.99 14.16
CA GLU A 608 17.84 -22.40 14.43
C GLU A 608 19.08 -23.14 14.94
N ARG A 609 19.35 -23.02 16.25
CA ARG A 609 20.42 -23.72 16.93
C ARG A 609 19.89 -24.36 18.19
N ASN A 610 20.25 -25.62 18.42
CA ASN A 610 20.05 -26.25 19.72
C ASN A 610 20.93 -25.53 20.75
N ALA A 611 20.28 -24.78 21.64
CA ALA A 611 20.90 -24.19 22.81
C ALA A 611 20.17 -24.59 24.08
N PHE A 612 20.92 -24.61 25.16
CA PHE A 612 20.49 -24.91 26.51
C PHE A 612 20.71 -23.67 27.37
N TRP A 613 19.68 -23.32 28.13
CA TRP A 613 19.73 -22.27 29.13
C TRP A 613 19.41 -22.85 30.50
N ILE A 614 19.99 -22.21 31.52
CA ILE A 614 19.66 -22.50 32.91
C ILE A 614 18.63 -21.44 33.32
N GLN A 615 17.37 -21.86 33.43
CA GLN A 615 16.30 -21.06 34.00
C GLN A 615 16.39 -21.13 35.52
N VAL A 616 16.46 -19.95 36.14
CA VAL A 616 16.42 -19.80 37.59
C VAL A 616 14.97 -19.84 38.07
N GLU A 617 14.08 -19.12 37.39
CA GLU A 617 12.67 -19.05 37.72
C GLU A 617 11.85 -18.56 36.51
N ALA A 618 10.54 -18.75 36.51
CA ALA A 618 9.63 -18.14 35.54
C ALA A 618 8.30 -17.78 36.22
N ASP A 619 7.71 -16.66 35.80
CA ASP A 619 6.39 -16.20 36.27
C ASP A 619 5.50 -15.77 35.11
N ASP A 620 4.21 -15.65 35.41
CA ASP A 620 3.15 -15.30 34.45
C ASP A 620 2.83 -13.81 34.50
N ASP A 621 3.27 -13.12 35.57
CA ASP A 621 3.06 -11.69 35.80
C ASP A 621 4.39 -10.93 35.79
N LEU A 622 4.45 -9.88 34.96
CA LEU A 622 5.66 -9.06 34.78
C LEU A 622 6.11 -8.41 36.10
N SER A 623 5.19 -7.89 36.91
CA SER A 623 5.53 -7.22 38.17
C SER A 623 6.18 -8.18 39.16
N GLN A 624 5.70 -9.43 39.25
CA GLN A 624 6.29 -10.46 40.09
C GLN A 624 7.67 -10.88 39.58
N ALA A 625 7.79 -11.18 38.28
CA ALA A 625 9.06 -11.54 37.65
C ALA A 625 10.13 -10.44 37.85
N TYR A 626 9.73 -9.18 37.72
CA TYR A 626 10.60 -8.03 37.91
C TYR A 626 11.18 -7.96 39.33
N ARG A 627 10.32 -8.09 40.36
CA ARG A 627 10.78 -8.08 41.76
C ARG A 627 11.73 -9.23 42.06
N LYS A 628 11.44 -10.43 41.53
CA LYS A 628 12.32 -11.59 41.68
C LYS A 628 13.66 -11.38 41.00
N LEU A 629 13.68 -10.84 39.77
CA LEU A 629 14.90 -10.50 39.05
C LEU A 629 15.79 -9.56 39.87
N GLN A 630 15.24 -8.48 40.44
CA GLN A 630 16.00 -7.55 41.27
C GLN A 630 16.53 -8.20 42.56
N SER A 631 15.77 -9.13 43.16
CA SER A 631 16.23 -9.89 44.32
C SER A 631 17.39 -10.83 43.99
N TYR A 632 17.33 -11.53 42.84
CA TYR A 632 18.37 -12.46 42.40
C TYR A 632 19.62 -11.75 41.91
N ARG A 633 19.51 -10.55 41.32
CA ARG A 633 20.69 -9.76 40.88
C ARG A 633 21.65 -9.42 42.02
N LYS A 634 21.18 -9.41 43.27
CA LYS A 634 22.03 -9.24 44.47
C LYS A 634 22.93 -10.45 44.74
N VAL A 635 22.58 -11.62 44.21
CA VAL A 635 23.27 -12.91 44.45
C VAL A 635 23.92 -13.46 43.17
N LEU A 636 23.30 -13.25 42.01
CA LEU A 636 23.74 -13.68 40.68
C LEU A 636 23.66 -12.49 39.70
N PRO A 637 24.75 -11.74 39.46
CA PRO A 637 24.72 -10.56 38.58
C PRO A 637 24.52 -10.90 37.09
N ASP A 638 24.77 -12.15 36.69
CA ASP A 638 24.72 -12.60 35.29
C ASP A 638 23.40 -13.27 34.91
N ILE A 639 22.29 -12.68 35.36
CA ILE A 639 20.93 -13.09 34.99
C ILE A 639 20.20 -12.02 34.18
N ARG A 640 19.21 -12.45 33.40
CA ARG A 640 18.30 -11.58 32.66
C ARG A 640 16.90 -12.17 32.62
N MET A 641 15.93 -11.34 32.30
CA MET A 641 14.58 -11.78 32.00
C MET A 641 14.38 -11.89 30.49
N VAL A 642 13.70 -12.95 30.07
CA VAL A 642 13.32 -13.20 28.68
C VAL A 642 11.81 -13.41 28.64
N PRO A 643 11.03 -12.37 28.28
CA PRO A 643 9.62 -12.52 27.96
C PRO A 643 9.43 -13.36 26.69
N TYR A 644 8.63 -14.41 26.79
CA TYR A 644 8.23 -15.23 25.65
C TYR A 644 6.76 -15.63 25.75
N TRP A 645 6.16 -15.91 24.59
CA TRP A 645 4.80 -16.41 24.49
C TRP A 645 4.79 -17.71 23.68
N SER A 646 3.92 -18.63 24.09
CA SER A 646 3.64 -19.90 23.38
C SER A 646 2.16 -20.24 23.45
N ASP A 647 1.66 -20.98 22.46
CA ASP A 647 0.25 -21.43 22.41
C ASP A 647 -0.14 -22.29 23.62
N GLN A 648 0.81 -23.02 24.21
CA GLN A 648 0.55 -23.94 25.33
C GLN A 648 0.69 -23.29 26.71
N ALA A 649 1.66 -22.39 26.89
CA ALA A 649 1.97 -21.81 28.20
C ALA A 649 1.50 -20.35 28.36
N GLY A 650 1.01 -19.71 27.30
CA GLY A 650 0.69 -18.28 27.31
C GLY A 650 1.94 -17.42 27.43
N LEU A 651 1.78 -16.20 27.97
CA LEU A 651 2.89 -15.28 28.24
C LEU A 651 3.64 -15.71 29.51
N LYS A 652 4.95 -15.85 29.41
CA LYS A 652 5.84 -16.18 30.52
C LYS A 652 7.05 -15.26 30.53
N PHE A 653 7.58 -15.03 31.72
CA PHE A 653 8.78 -14.23 31.98
C PHE A 653 9.84 -15.12 32.62
N ALA A 654 10.70 -15.72 31.80
CA ALA A 654 11.77 -16.58 32.31
C ALA A 654 12.98 -15.75 32.75
N ILE A 655 13.46 -15.98 33.97
CA ILE A 655 14.74 -15.47 34.47
C ILE A 655 15.80 -16.53 34.18
N ILE A 656 16.74 -16.20 33.30
CA ILE A 656 17.79 -17.11 32.83
C ILE A 656 19.18 -16.53 33.09
N LEU A 657 20.19 -17.40 33.18
CA LEU A 657 21.59 -16.96 33.09
C LEU A 657 21.87 -16.37 31.71
N LYS A 658 22.74 -15.35 31.66
CA LYS A 658 23.18 -14.70 30.40
C LYS A 658 24.01 -15.65 29.52
N GLU A 659 24.72 -16.61 30.12
CA GLU A 659 25.51 -17.60 29.40
C GLU A 659 24.62 -18.58 28.63
N VAL A 660 24.97 -18.85 27.37
CA VAL A 660 24.27 -19.76 26.47
C VAL A 660 25.14 -20.99 26.21
N PHE A 661 24.58 -22.18 26.30
CA PHE A 661 25.31 -23.43 26.10
C PHE A 661 24.81 -24.15 24.84
N PHE A 662 25.71 -24.58 23.96
CA PHE A 662 25.36 -25.32 22.74
C PHE A 662 25.41 -26.85 22.93
N ALA A 663 25.71 -27.31 24.15
CA ALA A 663 25.72 -28.72 24.54
C ALA A 663 25.18 -28.86 25.98
N GLU A 664 24.54 -29.98 26.28
CA GLU A 664 23.93 -30.24 27.59
C GLU A 664 24.97 -30.42 28.71
N GLU A 665 26.09 -31.09 28.42
CA GLU A 665 27.14 -31.39 29.41
C GLU A 665 27.75 -30.13 30.07
N PRO A 666 28.23 -29.11 29.31
CA PRO A 666 28.71 -27.86 29.89
C PRO A 666 27.65 -27.11 30.71
N ALA A 667 26.39 -27.19 30.29
CA ALA A 667 25.28 -26.52 30.98
C ALA A 667 25.00 -27.18 32.34
N ARG A 668 25.02 -28.52 32.40
CA ARG A 668 24.89 -29.26 33.68
C ARG A 668 26.07 -29.00 34.62
N GLU A 669 27.30 -28.90 34.09
CA GLU A 669 28.47 -28.56 34.88
C GLU A 669 28.35 -27.16 35.51
N LYS A 670 27.91 -26.16 34.72
CA LYS A 670 27.67 -24.81 35.23
C LYS A 670 26.54 -24.78 36.26
N GLN A 671 25.43 -25.50 36.02
CA GLN A 671 24.32 -25.63 36.96
C GLN A 671 24.80 -26.21 38.30
N GLY A 672 25.71 -27.19 38.27
CA GLY A 672 26.31 -27.79 39.47
C GLY A 672 27.16 -26.85 40.31
N ARG A 673 27.75 -25.81 39.70
CA ARG A 673 28.59 -24.77 40.32
C ARG A 673 27.81 -23.58 40.89
N LEU A 674 26.50 -23.51 40.68
CA LEU A 674 25.67 -22.44 41.25
C LEU A 674 25.58 -22.54 42.77
N PRO A 675 25.43 -21.41 43.49
CA PRO A 675 25.23 -21.39 44.94
C PRO A 675 24.08 -22.31 45.37
N GLU A 676 24.27 -23.05 46.46
CA GLU A 676 23.33 -24.09 46.92
C GLU A 676 21.92 -23.54 47.19
N SER A 677 21.80 -22.26 47.54
CA SER A 677 20.55 -21.55 47.77
C SER A 677 19.65 -21.39 46.53
N ILE A 678 20.21 -21.49 45.32
CA ILE A 678 19.48 -21.29 44.05
C ILE A 678 19.51 -22.55 43.19
N ARG A 679 20.54 -23.39 43.34
CA ARG A 679 20.76 -24.61 42.55
C ARG A 679 19.53 -25.54 42.52
N SER A 680 18.84 -25.72 43.65
CA SER A 680 17.69 -26.63 43.75
C SER A 680 16.45 -26.20 42.96
N GLY A 681 16.33 -24.90 42.63
CA GLY A 681 15.22 -24.34 41.85
C GLY A 681 15.49 -24.23 40.35
N THR A 682 16.73 -24.45 39.92
CA THR A 682 17.13 -24.24 38.52
C THR A 682 16.69 -25.38 37.60
N GLN A 683 16.21 -25.03 36.42
CA GLN A 683 15.81 -25.97 35.37
C GLN A 683 16.66 -25.75 34.12
N LEU A 684 17.06 -26.86 33.48
CA LEU A 684 17.74 -26.81 32.18
C LEU A 684 16.70 -26.87 31.07
N ILE A 685 16.65 -25.85 30.20
CA ILE A 685 15.64 -25.72 29.15
C ILE A 685 16.33 -25.69 27.78
N SER A 686 15.81 -26.47 26.84
CA SER A 686 16.17 -26.40 25.42
C SER A 686 15.02 -25.75 24.64
N MET A 687 15.27 -24.64 23.93
CA MET A 687 14.24 -23.88 23.20
C MET A 687 14.41 -23.95 21.67
N GLY A 688 14.71 -25.14 21.14
CA GLY A 688 14.82 -25.39 19.69
C GLY A 688 13.48 -25.69 18.97
N ASN A 689 12.33 -25.44 19.60
CA ASN A 689 11.03 -25.89 19.08
C ASN A 689 10.28 -24.80 18.30
N HIS A 690 9.76 -25.18 17.13
CA HIS A 690 8.95 -24.32 16.26
C HIS A 690 7.68 -23.88 17.01
N GLY A 691 7.44 -22.57 17.14
CA GLY A 691 6.17 -22.02 17.65
C GLY A 691 6.26 -21.04 18.84
N MET A 692 7.44 -20.79 19.41
CA MET A 692 7.60 -19.78 20.47
C MET A 692 7.94 -18.38 19.91
N VAL A 693 7.29 -17.35 20.43
CA VAL A 693 7.59 -15.95 20.09
C VAL A 693 8.28 -15.28 21.27
N PHE A 694 9.52 -14.85 21.03
CA PHE A 694 10.32 -14.13 22.00
C PHE A 694 10.21 -12.62 21.78
N TYR A 695 10.13 -11.88 22.89
CA TYR A 695 10.11 -10.41 22.88
C TYR A 695 11.47 -9.81 23.28
N ALA A 696 12.41 -10.66 23.70
CA ALA A 696 13.80 -10.36 24.06
C ALA A 696 14.71 -11.42 23.42
N ASP A 697 15.94 -11.06 23.03
CA ASP A 697 16.87 -12.03 22.45
C ASP A 697 17.43 -12.99 23.52
N PRO A 698 17.07 -14.29 23.48
CA PRO A 698 17.58 -15.28 24.43
C PRO A 698 19.04 -15.67 24.16
N PHE A 699 19.65 -15.27 23.03
CA PHE A 699 21.03 -15.59 22.66
C PHE A 699 22.03 -14.46 22.87
N LEU A 700 21.57 -13.27 23.26
CA LEU A 700 22.45 -12.11 23.40
C LEU A 700 23.53 -12.37 24.47
N SER A 701 24.79 -12.54 24.07
CA SER A 701 25.95 -12.52 24.95
C SER A 701 26.68 -11.18 24.75
N TYR A 702 27.07 -10.51 25.84
CA TYR A 702 28.02 -9.39 25.72
C TYR A 702 29.34 -9.94 25.16
N GLU A 703 29.81 -9.40 24.04
CA GLU A 703 31.25 -9.37 23.74
C GLU A 703 31.95 -8.35 24.64
#